data_AF-I7LY79-F1
#
_entry.id   AF-I7LY79-F1
#
_cell.length_a   1.000
_cell.length_b   1.000
_cell.length_c   1.000
_cell.angle_alpha   90.00
_cell.angle_beta   90.00
_cell.angle_gamma   90.00
#
_symmetry.space_group_name_H-M   'P 1'
#
loop_
_entity.id
_entity.type
_entity.pdbx_description
1 polymer ?
#
loop_
_entity_poly.entity_id
_entity_poly.type
_entity_poly.pdbx_seq_one_letter_code
_entity_poly.pdbx_strand_id
1 'polypeptide(L)'
;MTNNSIKEDLLSNSFATTTSSNSSPDYHASQCNAQSNNGATSSFESQISDSRDENNSSKQLSLSELFQKSEHQLGDTNFKFIRYNSRVTTYSIIISSILTLFVFGYMILFREQMFVFSLEFIERMQSNQNFFLVSFMNFISLCVSPKPVISMLVIFFALSTQKLKILTFLLYYGFLTYTCVLLKSLFGDPRPYWIEQHYSQNVQQNYVNESRILSAQNNNSSDIYLNQLLIQHYNNKSLNYFEDNDYNLEENFQRLSNKQQLNLIKLSETDKLSNILISETSQEPEIKKQANTQVYLNQSQIINNSNKFQDNQNMSYFSNSTIPYNESHHNKLSNDLNNQRNSQDNLNIVDQDEYKKGYNKTQQNIQQQKEISEQKESQQINQLNSIQNDINPSVLPLDWKCYQEYGNPSGHAFLGVPLYEFIVRDYILRKIGKDQRFIRVLVTVCAVILVNLIFISRLYLGMHSLNQVIFGCVLGIYATVFYRLFFERRISSMLYQYVQLKRSNAIKQISYVILFTSAIFSLPIIIYTIQELILSHSQNLQNQLVEWENIIQQKCSNFTKMQSFHHKCFIDSSVVAIGFSIVLGFLLTSRERFLKGQYKEIPGIKNFIYRISIILLCCSTIAIFYYVLPSFNNPYLKYIYLFLGIFLTGFLLVALVPKLFEKYHLITFIFPLLQEQLNDISQNDNIKQQIKNESFNSYPSFSSFQTEASYSNTLTKDLQKL
;
A
#
# COMPACT_ATOMS: atom_id res chain seq x y z
N MET A 1 5.35 -52.24 -3.32
CA MET A 1 5.04 -52.82 -2.00
C MET A 1 4.34 -51.72 -1.21
N THR A 2 3.05 -51.75 -0.85
CA THR A 2 1.98 -52.75 -0.85
C THR A 2 0.65 -52.00 -0.95
N ASN A 3 -0.30 -52.62 -1.66
CA ASN A 3 -1.72 -52.25 -1.79
C ASN A 3 -2.44 -52.19 -0.44
N ASN A 4 -3.56 -51.45 -0.35
CA ASN A 4 -4.86 -52.10 -0.17
C ASN A 4 -6.07 -51.18 -0.38
N SER A 5 -7.04 -51.79 -1.04
CA SER A 5 -8.39 -51.38 -1.43
C SER A 5 -9.44 -52.07 -0.55
N ILE A 6 -10.55 -51.41 -0.21
CA ILE A 6 -11.84 -52.02 0.24
C ILE A 6 -12.95 -50.99 -0.14
N LYS A 7 -13.78 -51.17 -1.20
CA LYS A 7 -15.09 -51.90 -1.35
C LYS A 7 -16.14 -51.59 -0.27
N GLU A 8 -17.18 -50.80 -0.54
CA GLU A 8 -18.53 -51.17 -1.05
C GLU A 8 -19.34 -52.16 -0.19
N ASP A 9 -20.50 -51.71 0.33
CA ASP A 9 -21.84 -52.36 0.37
C ASP A 9 -22.79 -51.45 1.19
N LEU A 10 -23.87 -50.85 0.65
CA LEU A 10 -25.21 -51.36 0.30
C LEU A 10 -26.07 -51.85 1.49
N LEU A 11 -27.25 -51.22 1.64
CA LEU A 11 -28.57 -51.65 2.18
C LEU A 11 -29.32 -50.36 2.58
N SER A 12 -30.26 -49.77 1.82
CA SER A 12 -31.62 -50.20 1.42
C SER A 12 -32.68 -50.17 2.53
N ASN A 13 -33.88 -49.71 2.11
CA ASN A 13 -35.21 -49.78 2.72
C ASN A 13 -35.58 -48.72 3.79
N SER A 14 -36.80 -48.20 3.90
CA SER A 14 -38.02 -48.00 3.09
C SER A 14 -39.12 -47.64 4.12
N PHE A 15 -40.06 -46.74 3.81
CA PHE A 15 -41.44 -46.59 4.36
C PHE A 15 -41.93 -45.19 3.95
N ALA A 16 -42.73 -44.97 2.89
CA ALA A 16 -44.17 -45.28 2.71
C ALA A 16 -45.08 -44.55 3.73
N THR A 17 -45.62 -43.37 3.40
CA THR A 17 -47.01 -43.06 2.92
C THR A 17 -48.10 -43.07 3.99
N THR A 18 -48.83 -41.94 4.14
CA THR A 18 -50.32 -41.79 4.19
C THR A 18 -50.69 -40.32 4.55
N THR A 19 -51.24 -39.53 3.62
CA THR A 19 -52.67 -39.17 3.37
C THR A 19 -53.30 -38.08 4.26
N SER A 20 -53.69 -36.99 3.58
CA SER A 20 -54.94 -36.20 3.67
C SER A 20 -55.47 -35.72 5.03
N SER A 21 -55.74 -34.41 5.14
CA SER A 21 -57.10 -33.92 5.43
C SER A 21 -57.24 -32.41 5.19
N ASN A 22 -58.43 -32.06 4.72
CA ASN A 22 -58.99 -30.75 4.46
C ASN A 22 -59.01 -29.85 5.70
N SER A 23 -58.90 -28.52 5.51
CA SER A 23 -59.89 -27.56 6.02
C SER A 23 -59.53 -26.12 5.64
N SER A 24 -60.47 -25.48 4.94
CA SER A 24 -60.70 -24.04 4.84
C SER A 24 -60.89 -23.41 6.24
N PRO A 25 -60.71 -22.09 6.41
CA PRO A 25 -61.87 -21.22 6.24
C PRO A 25 -61.59 -19.81 5.67
N ASP A 26 -62.45 -19.44 4.74
CA ASP A 26 -63.30 -18.24 4.64
C ASP A 26 -63.17 -17.03 5.60
N TYR A 27 -63.30 -15.86 4.95
CA TYR A 27 -63.88 -14.56 5.34
C TYR A 27 -63.31 -13.74 6.52
N HIS A 28 -62.80 -12.54 6.21
CA HIS A 28 -63.38 -11.29 6.75
C HIS A 28 -62.95 -10.05 5.94
N ALA A 29 -63.95 -9.39 5.36
CA ALA A 29 -63.88 -8.02 4.86
C ALA A 29 -64.04 -7.05 6.05
N SER A 30 -63.27 -5.96 6.05
CA SER A 30 -63.52 -4.81 6.94
C SER A 30 -63.60 -3.53 6.12
N GLN A 31 -64.83 -3.04 6.01
CA GLN A 31 -65.23 -1.69 5.62
C GLN A 31 -64.62 -0.67 6.60
N CYS A 32 -64.16 0.47 6.09
CA CYS A 32 -64.01 1.70 6.87
C CYS A 32 -64.94 2.75 6.28
N ASN A 33 -66.01 3.04 7.02
CA ASN A 33 -66.98 4.08 6.76
C ASN A 33 -66.56 5.40 7.41
N ALA A 34 -67.14 6.46 6.84
CA ALA A 34 -66.97 7.86 7.15
C ALA A 34 -67.20 8.26 8.63
N GLN A 35 -66.52 9.34 9.03
CA GLN A 35 -67.07 10.28 9.99
C GLN A 35 -66.83 11.73 9.55
N SER A 36 -67.95 12.45 9.50
CA SER A 36 -68.12 13.89 9.37
C SER A 36 -67.47 14.65 10.52
N ASN A 37 -67.01 15.88 10.25
CA ASN A 37 -67.27 16.98 11.16
C ASN A 37 -67.30 18.34 10.44
N ASN A 38 -68.31 19.11 10.85
CA ASN A 38 -68.72 20.40 10.36
C ASN A 38 -67.81 21.55 10.84
N GLY A 39 -67.84 22.64 10.08
CA GLY A 39 -67.92 23.99 10.64
C GLY A 39 -66.67 24.86 10.49
N ALA A 40 -66.72 25.83 9.57
CA ALA A 40 -66.63 27.26 9.90
C ALA A 40 -66.65 28.09 8.61
N THR A 41 -67.70 28.90 8.50
CA THR A 41 -67.92 29.99 7.58
C THR A 41 -66.96 31.15 7.81
N SER A 42 -66.39 31.73 6.75
CA SER A 42 -66.13 33.17 6.71
C SER A 42 -66.13 33.65 5.26
N SER A 43 -67.13 34.48 4.99
CA SER A 43 -67.36 35.34 3.83
C SER A 43 -66.15 36.22 3.47
N PHE A 44 -65.82 36.32 2.17
CA PHE A 44 -65.31 37.55 1.59
C PHE A 44 -65.75 37.65 0.12
N GLU A 45 -66.60 38.64 -0.15
CA GLU A 45 -67.03 39.09 -1.47
C GLU A 45 -66.02 40.05 -2.10
N SER A 46 -66.06 40.08 -3.44
CA SER A 46 -65.57 41.15 -4.34
C SER A 46 -64.04 41.20 -4.54
N GLN A 47 -63.47 41.42 -5.73
CA GLN A 47 -63.98 42.08 -6.94
C GLN A 47 -63.48 41.36 -8.19
N ILE A 48 -64.37 41.35 -9.18
CA ILE A 48 -64.11 41.05 -10.59
C ILE A 48 -63.40 42.26 -11.20
N SER A 49 -62.27 42.04 -11.87
CA SER A 49 -61.78 42.94 -12.91
C SER A 49 -61.27 42.12 -14.08
N ASP A 50 -62.00 42.24 -15.18
CA ASP A 50 -61.73 41.69 -16.50
C ASP A 50 -60.34 42.08 -17.02
N SER A 51 -59.59 41.08 -17.48
CA SER A 51 -58.62 41.25 -18.57
C SER A 51 -58.57 39.97 -19.39
N ARG A 52 -59.44 39.91 -20.40
CA ARG A 52 -59.34 38.96 -21.52
C ARG A 52 -58.11 39.33 -22.34
N ASP A 53 -57.05 38.53 -22.23
CA ASP A 53 -56.04 38.43 -23.26
C ASP A 53 -56.17 37.07 -23.96
N GLU A 54 -56.78 37.11 -25.13
CA GLU A 54 -56.74 36.06 -26.14
C GLU A 54 -55.31 35.98 -26.69
N ASN A 55 -54.53 34.98 -26.27
CA ASN A 55 -53.40 34.45 -27.04
C ASN A 55 -52.92 33.11 -26.45
N ASN A 56 -53.81 32.11 -26.42
CA ASN A 56 -53.43 30.72 -26.19
C ASN A 56 -52.91 30.08 -27.49
N SER A 57 -51.72 30.49 -27.94
CA SER A 57 -50.92 29.62 -28.79
C SER A 57 -50.32 28.54 -27.88
N SER A 58 -50.87 27.34 -27.91
CA SER A 58 -50.30 26.17 -27.24
C SER A 58 -48.91 25.89 -27.83
N LYS A 59 -47.88 26.52 -27.25
CA LYS A 59 -46.47 26.26 -27.57
C LYS A 59 -46.21 24.83 -27.13
N GLN A 60 -46.28 23.88 -28.07
CA GLN A 60 -45.78 22.53 -27.87
C GLN A 60 -44.32 22.67 -27.48
N LEU A 61 -44.02 22.55 -26.18
CA LEU A 61 -42.65 22.52 -25.70
C LEU A 61 -41.99 21.34 -26.39
N SER A 62 -40.95 21.63 -27.16
CA SER A 62 -40.23 20.57 -27.86
C SER A 62 -39.66 19.59 -26.83
N LEU A 63 -39.64 18.29 -27.15
CA LEU A 63 -39.06 17.26 -26.27
C LEU A 63 -37.63 17.64 -25.84
N SER A 64 -36.89 18.32 -26.72
CA SER A 64 -35.58 18.92 -26.44
C SER A 64 -35.58 19.94 -25.30
N GLU A 65 -36.60 20.83 -25.22
CA GLU A 65 -36.71 21.80 -24.13
C GLU A 65 -37.06 21.11 -22.80
N LEU A 66 -37.87 20.05 -22.82
CA LEU A 66 -38.15 19.25 -21.61
C LEU A 66 -36.89 18.53 -21.11
N PHE A 67 -36.10 17.94 -22.01
CA PHE A 67 -34.80 17.36 -21.64
C PHE A 67 -33.85 18.41 -21.06
N GLN A 68 -33.77 19.58 -21.69
CA GLN A 68 -32.89 20.67 -21.25
C GLN A 68 -33.31 21.25 -19.88
N LYS A 69 -34.63 21.36 -19.63
CA LYS A 69 -35.17 21.82 -18.34
C LYS A 69 -34.97 20.78 -17.23
N SER A 70 -35.05 19.48 -17.57
CA SER A 70 -34.76 18.39 -16.63
C SER A 70 -33.27 18.34 -16.25
N GLU A 71 -32.37 18.57 -17.21
CA GLU A 71 -30.92 18.67 -16.94
C GLU A 71 -30.60 19.86 -16.03
N HIS A 72 -31.27 21.00 -16.22
CA HIS A 72 -31.07 22.19 -15.40
C HIS A 72 -31.53 22.00 -13.95
N GLN A 73 -32.69 21.37 -13.72
CA GLN A 73 -33.18 21.06 -12.36
C GLN A 73 -32.36 19.96 -11.66
N LEU A 74 -31.83 18.99 -12.41
CA LEU A 74 -30.85 18.04 -11.86
C LEU A 74 -29.54 18.74 -11.47
N GLY A 75 -29.16 19.81 -12.17
CA GLY A 75 -27.98 20.62 -11.87
C GLY A 75 -28.03 21.28 -10.49
N ASP A 76 -29.14 21.96 -10.16
CA ASP A 76 -29.26 22.74 -8.92
C ASP A 76 -29.40 21.91 -7.65
N THR A 77 -30.12 20.78 -7.72
CA THR A 77 -30.22 19.83 -6.60
C THR A 77 -28.89 19.14 -6.30
N ASN A 78 -28.12 18.82 -7.36
CA ASN A 78 -26.76 18.34 -7.21
C ASN A 78 -25.84 19.41 -6.58
N PHE A 79 -26.01 20.69 -6.91
CA PHE A 79 -25.14 21.76 -6.39
C PHE A 79 -25.27 21.99 -4.88
N LYS A 80 -26.50 21.96 -4.33
CA LYS A 80 -26.72 22.05 -2.86
C LYS A 80 -26.19 20.81 -2.12
N PHE A 81 -26.37 19.62 -2.69
CA PHE A 81 -25.79 18.38 -2.13
C PHE A 81 -24.25 18.42 -2.13
N ILE A 82 -23.64 18.99 -3.17
CA ILE A 82 -22.18 19.17 -3.27
C ILE A 82 -21.64 20.11 -2.17
N ARG A 83 -22.33 21.21 -1.83
CA ARG A 83 -21.87 22.16 -0.79
C ARG A 83 -21.92 21.60 0.63
N TYR A 84 -23.00 20.93 1.03
CA TYR A 84 -23.09 20.36 2.38
C TYR A 84 -22.04 19.26 2.60
N ASN A 85 -21.78 18.47 1.55
CA ASN A 85 -20.78 17.41 1.59
C ASN A 85 -19.35 17.95 1.67
N SER A 86 -19.09 19.17 1.16
CA SER A 86 -17.76 19.79 1.18
C SER A 86 -17.24 20.03 2.61
N ARG A 87 -18.05 20.55 3.53
CA ARG A 87 -17.60 20.80 4.93
C ARG A 87 -17.28 19.51 5.67
N VAL A 88 -18.17 18.51 5.59
CA VAL A 88 -17.95 17.18 6.21
C VAL A 88 -16.69 16.52 5.63
N THR A 89 -16.48 16.64 4.33
CA THR A 89 -15.27 16.19 3.64
C THR A 89 -14.02 16.87 4.21
N THR A 90 -14.02 18.21 4.32
CA THR A 90 -12.89 18.96 4.87
C THR A 90 -12.57 18.54 6.30
N TYR A 91 -13.56 18.44 7.19
CA TYR A 91 -13.33 18.00 8.58
C TYR A 91 -12.81 16.56 8.65
N SER A 92 -13.32 15.67 7.80
CA SER A 92 -12.85 14.28 7.74
C SER A 92 -11.38 14.19 7.32
N ILE A 93 -10.95 15.03 6.38
CA ILE A 93 -9.54 15.12 5.96
C ILE A 93 -8.69 15.63 7.12
N ILE A 94 -9.07 16.76 7.74
CA ILE A 94 -8.30 17.38 8.83
C ILE A 94 -8.13 16.39 9.99
N ILE A 95 -9.21 15.76 10.44
CA ILE A 95 -9.19 14.79 11.55
C ILE A 95 -8.31 13.58 11.18
N SER A 96 -8.49 13.03 9.97
CA SER A 96 -7.69 11.89 9.49
C SER A 96 -6.19 12.24 9.39
N SER A 97 -5.86 13.45 8.92
CA SER A 97 -4.47 13.93 8.85
C SER A 97 -3.87 14.13 10.24
N ILE A 98 -4.59 14.74 11.18
CA ILE A 98 -4.12 14.91 12.57
C ILE A 98 -3.88 13.55 13.24
N LEU A 99 -4.84 12.62 13.11
CA LEU A 99 -4.70 11.27 13.65
C LEU A 99 -3.50 10.53 13.03
N THR A 100 -3.31 10.69 11.72
CA THR A 100 -2.17 10.10 11.00
C THR A 100 -0.86 10.68 11.51
N LEU A 101 -0.73 12.01 11.62
CA LEU A 101 0.47 12.65 12.16
C LEU A 101 0.77 12.23 13.59
N PHE A 102 -0.26 12.15 14.44
CA PHE A 102 -0.12 11.66 15.81
C PHE A 102 0.40 10.23 15.86
N VAL A 103 -0.18 9.33 15.05
CA VAL A 103 0.28 7.93 14.98
C VAL A 103 1.69 7.84 14.40
N PHE A 104 2.03 8.61 13.38
CA PHE A 104 3.39 8.66 12.84
C PHE A 104 4.38 9.12 13.90
N GLY A 105 4.07 10.20 14.63
CA GLY A 105 4.89 10.67 15.75
C GLY A 105 5.05 9.61 16.83
N TYR A 106 3.95 8.97 17.24
CA TYR A 106 3.96 7.89 18.22
C TYR A 106 4.78 6.67 17.74
N MET A 107 4.65 6.28 16.46
CA MET A 107 5.41 5.17 15.88
C MET A 107 6.89 5.48 15.75
N ILE A 108 7.28 6.74 15.55
CA ILE A 108 8.69 7.14 15.54
C ILE A 108 9.26 7.12 16.97
N LEU A 109 8.53 7.66 17.95
CA LEU A 109 8.98 7.77 19.34
C LEU A 109 9.04 6.43 20.07
N PHE A 110 8.08 5.53 19.80
CA PHE A 110 7.93 4.26 20.53
C PHE A 110 8.18 3.03 19.67
N ARG A 111 8.90 3.17 18.55
CA ARG A 111 9.11 2.09 17.56
C ARG A 111 9.67 0.83 18.20
N GLU A 112 10.78 0.98 18.93
CA GLU A 112 11.54 -0.13 19.51
C GLU A 112 10.82 -0.75 20.69
N GLN A 113 10.29 0.08 21.60
CA GLN A 113 9.57 -0.39 22.79
C GLN A 113 8.33 -1.20 22.39
N MET A 114 7.57 -0.72 21.40
CA MET A 114 6.40 -1.44 20.88
C MET A 114 6.79 -2.71 20.14
N PHE A 115 7.95 -2.73 19.48
CA PHE A 115 8.45 -3.93 18.84
C PHE A 115 8.82 -4.99 19.88
N VAL A 116 9.61 -4.65 20.89
CA VAL A 116 10.00 -5.56 21.99
C VAL A 116 8.78 -6.06 22.76
N PHE A 117 7.88 -5.17 23.16
CA PHE A 117 6.62 -5.53 23.82
C PHE A 117 5.81 -6.54 22.98
N SER A 118 5.82 -6.38 21.65
CA SER A 118 5.08 -7.30 20.79
C SER A 118 5.67 -8.70 20.74
N LEU A 119 6.97 -8.88 20.97
CA LEU A 119 7.59 -10.21 21.00
C LEU A 119 7.02 -11.02 22.17
N GLU A 120 7.04 -10.45 23.37
CA GLU A 120 6.46 -11.07 24.58
C GLU A 120 4.95 -11.32 24.42
N PHE A 121 4.25 -10.36 23.81
CA PHE A 121 2.81 -10.49 23.58
C PHE A 121 2.49 -11.64 22.61
N ILE A 122 3.22 -11.75 21.50
CA ILE A 122 3.06 -12.83 20.51
C ILE A 122 3.38 -14.19 21.14
N GLU A 123 4.47 -14.29 21.88
CA GLU A 123 4.86 -15.52 22.58
C GLU A 123 3.74 -15.99 23.53
N ARG A 124 3.16 -15.08 24.33
CA ARG A 124 2.01 -15.39 25.18
C ARG A 124 0.80 -15.85 24.37
N MET A 125 0.51 -15.23 23.22
CA MET A 125 -0.57 -15.66 22.33
C MET A 125 -0.33 -17.07 21.76
N GLN A 126 0.92 -17.41 21.47
CA GLN A 126 1.31 -18.70 20.88
C GLN A 126 1.48 -19.82 21.93
N SER A 127 1.63 -19.49 23.22
CA SER A 127 1.83 -20.47 24.31
C SER A 127 0.74 -21.54 24.41
N ASN A 128 -0.50 -21.19 24.06
CA ASN A 128 -1.65 -22.09 24.07
C ASN A 128 -2.16 -22.41 22.66
N GLN A 129 -1.24 -22.45 21.69
CA GLN A 129 -1.61 -22.72 20.31
C GLN A 129 -2.23 -24.12 20.17
N ASN A 130 -3.32 -24.20 19.40
CA ASN A 130 -3.88 -25.45 18.94
C ASN A 130 -4.06 -25.42 17.42
N PHE A 131 -4.08 -26.60 16.80
CA PHE A 131 -4.18 -26.74 15.35
C PHE A 131 -5.38 -26.00 14.74
N PHE A 132 -6.53 -26.00 15.43
CA PHE A 132 -7.75 -25.34 14.97
C PHE A 132 -7.57 -23.81 14.90
N LEU A 133 -7.06 -23.19 15.97
CA LEU A 133 -6.86 -21.75 16.05
C LEU A 133 -5.80 -21.29 15.02
N VAL A 134 -4.71 -22.04 14.87
CA VAL A 134 -3.71 -21.77 13.83
C VAL A 134 -4.32 -21.84 12.43
N SER A 135 -5.12 -22.87 12.14
CA SER A 135 -5.81 -23.01 10.85
C SER A 135 -6.81 -21.89 10.60
N PHE A 136 -7.58 -21.49 11.62
CA PHE A 136 -8.51 -20.37 11.55
C PHE A 136 -7.78 -19.05 11.28
N MET A 137 -6.70 -18.76 12.00
CA MET A 137 -5.92 -17.53 11.79
C MET A 137 -5.24 -17.49 10.41
N ASN A 138 -4.77 -18.64 9.91
CA ASN A 138 -4.29 -18.78 8.54
C ASN A 138 -5.40 -18.48 7.52
N PHE A 139 -6.60 -19.02 7.72
CA PHE A 139 -7.76 -18.73 6.86
C PHE A 139 -8.13 -17.24 6.86
N ILE A 140 -8.17 -16.60 8.03
CA ILE A 140 -8.43 -15.16 8.14
C ILE A 140 -7.34 -14.35 7.42
N SER A 141 -6.06 -14.71 7.59
CA SER A 141 -4.95 -14.05 6.88
C SER A 141 -5.04 -14.26 5.36
N LEU A 142 -5.48 -15.45 4.91
CA LEU A 142 -5.65 -15.77 3.49
C LEU A 142 -6.63 -14.80 2.81
N CYS A 143 -7.67 -14.33 3.49
CA CYS A 143 -8.69 -13.46 2.90
C CYS A 143 -8.16 -12.12 2.35
N VAL A 144 -7.01 -11.64 2.83
CA VAL A 144 -6.34 -10.41 2.32
C VAL A 144 -5.04 -10.73 1.59
N SER A 145 -4.65 -12.00 1.51
CA SER A 145 -3.43 -12.36 0.82
C SER A 145 -3.55 -12.05 -0.69
N PRO A 146 -2.45 -11.66 -1.37
CA PRO A 146 -2.53 -11.13 -2.74
C PRO A 146 -3.21 -12.06 -3.75
N LYS A 147 -3.01 -13.38 -3.65
CA LYS A 147 -3.54 -14.36 -4.61
C LYS A 147 -5.09 -14.41 -4.58
N PRO A 148 -5.77 -14.72 -3.46
CA PRO A 148 -7.21 -14.61 -3.30
C PRO A 148 -7.79 -13.24 -3.64
N VAL A 149 -7.11 -12.16 -3.23
CA VAL A 149 -7.59 -10.81 -3.52
C VAL A 149 -7.64 -10.55 -5.02
N ILE A 150 -6.59 -10.93 -5.76
CA ILE A 150 -6.59 -10.85 -7.23
C ILE A 150 -7.72 -11.71 -7.81
N SER A 151 -7.88 -12.96 -7.37
CA SER A 151 -8.97 -13.84 -7.83
C SER A 151 -10.35 -13.24 -7.57
N MET A 152 -10.57 -12.68 -6.39
CA MET A 152 -11.82 -12.02 -6.02
C MET A 152 -12.08 -10.77 -6.87
N LEU A 153 -11.07 -9.93 -7.10
CA LEU A 153 -11.19 -8.74 -7.95
C LEU A 153 -11.46 -9.10 -9.41
N VAL A 154 -10.89 -10.20 -9.90
CA VAL A 154 -11.19 -10.76 -11.22
C VAL A 154 -12.65 -11.22 -11.30
N ILE A 155 -13.15 -11.91 -10.27
CA ILE A 155 -14.57 -12.32 -10.19
C ILE A 155 -15.49 -11.10 -10.15
N PHE A 156 -15.15 -10.09 -9.35
CA PHE A 156 -15.91 -8.83 -9.31
C PHE A 156 -15.88 -8.10 -10.65
N PHE A 157 -14.71 -8.04 -11.30
CA PHE A 157 -14.60 -7.50 -12.65
C PHE A 157 -15.48 -8.26 -13.64
N ALA A 158 -15.55 -9.58 -13.55
CA ALA A 158 -16.41 -10.39 -14.41
C ALA A 158 -17.90 -10.12 -14.17
N LEU A 159 -18.34 -10.11 -12.91
CA LEU A 159 -19.75 -10.06 -12.51
C LEU A 159 -20.37 -8.66 -12.51
N SER A 160 -19.57 -7.62 -12.39
CA SER A 160 -20.11 -6.27 -12.21
C SER A 160 -20.41 -5.60 -13.53
N THR A 161 -21.58 -4.99 -13.66
CA THR A 161 -21.92 -4.15 -14.82
C THR A 161 -21.13 -2.82 -14.81
N GLN A 162 -20.64 -2.40 -13.65
CA GLN A 162 -19.98 -1.10 -13.45
C GLN A 162 -18.46 -1.23 -13.52
N LYS A 163 -17.97 -1.63 -14.70
CA LYS A 163 -16.55 -1.88 -14.97
C LYS A 163 -15.68 -0.67 -14.59
N LEU A 164 -16.13 0.55 -14.91
CA LEU A 164 -15.40 1.79 -14.58
C LEU A 164 -15.10 1.95 -13.09
N LYS A 165 -16.04 1.59 -12.19
CA LYS A 165 -15.84 1.71 -10.75
C LYS A 165 -14.78 0.73 -10.24
N ILE A 166 -14.83 -0.51 -10.73
CA ILE A 166 -13.84 -1.53 -10.38
C ILE A 166 -12.48 -1.14 -10.90
N LEU A 167 -12.40 -0.67 -12.13
CA LEU A 167 -11.14 -0.21 -12.71
C LEU A 167 -10.58 0.99 -11.93
N THR A 168 -11.44 1.92 -11.50
CA THR A 168 -11.06 3.03 -10.61
C THR A 168 -10.50 2.53 -9.28
N PHE A 169 -11.17 1.55 -8.66
CA PHE A 169 -10.68 0.94 -7.43
C PHE A 169 -9.38 0.16 -7.65
N LEU A 170 -9.25 -0.61 -8.73
CA LEU A 170 -8.05 -1.37 -9.08
C LEU A 170 -6.83 -0.45 -9.30
N LEU A 171 -7.01 0.68 -9.98
CA LEU A 171 -5.97 1.70 -10.13
C LEU A 171 -5.46 2.17 -8.75
N TYR A 172 -6.40 2.50 -7.87
CA TYR A 172 -6.07 3.00 -6.54
C TYR A 172 -5.45 1.91 -5.64
N TYR A 173 -6.02 0.71 -5.65
CA TYR A 173 -5.54 -0.43 -4.87
C TYR A 173 -4.15 -0.90 -5.33
N GLY A 174 -3.90 -0.87 -6.64
CA GLY A 174 -2.57 -1.10 -7.21
C GLY A 174 -1.56 -0.05 -6.74
N PHE A 175 -1.96 1.23 -6.72
CA PHE A 175 -1.13 2.30 -6.15
C PHE A 175 -0.84 2.09 -4.66
N LEU A 176 -1.84 1.71 -3.85
CA LEU A 176 -1.61 1.41 -2.43
C LEU A 176 -0.68 0.22 -2.21
N THR A 177 -0.82 -0.83 -3.02
CA THR A 177 0.07 -2.00 -2.98
C THR A 177 1.50 -1.58 -3.30
N TYR A 178 1.68 -0.75 -4.33
CA TYR A 178 2.97 -0.16 -4.67
C TYR A 178 3.56 0.67 -3.52
N THR A 179 2.78 1.58 -2.93
CA THR A 179 3.22 2.38 -1.77
C THR A 179 3.59 1.51 -0.58
N CYS A 180 2.81 0.47 -0.27
CA CYS A 180 3.11 -0.46 0.82
C CYS A 180 4.48 -1.10 0.65
N VAL A 181 4.77 -1.54 -0.57
CA VAL A 181 6.02 -2.23 -0.90
C VAL A 181 7.22 -1.27 -0.85
N LEU A 182 7.05 -0.02 -1.31
CA LEU A 182 8.08 1.01 -1.14
C LEU A 182 8.35 1.33 0.32
N LEU A 183 7.30 1.49 1.13
CA LEU A 183 7.44 1.74 2.57
C LEU A 183 8.17 0.57 3.25
N LYS A 184 7.87 -0.68 2.86
CA LYS A 184 8.63 -1.86 3.34
C LYS A 184 10.11 -1.77 3.04
N SER A 185 10.48 -1.38 1.82
CA SER A 185 11.87 -1.14 1.47
C SER A 185 12.48 -0.04 2.33
N LEU A 186 11.79 1.09 2.50
CA LEU A 186 12.30 2.25 3.21
C LEU A 186 12.48 2.02 4.71
N PHE A 187 11.56 1.31 5.37
CA PHE A 187 11.67 1.04 6.80
C PHE A 187 12.62 -0.10 7.13
N GLY A 188 12.71 -1.12 6.28
CA GLY A 188 13.66 -2.23 6.44
C GLY A 188 13.48 -3.06 7.72
N ASP A 189 12.32 -2.98 8.39
CA ASP A 189 12.16 -3.63 9.68
C ASP A 189 12.05 -5.15 9.56
N PRO A 190 12.71 -5.89 10.47
CA PRO A 190 12.60 -7.33 10.54
C PRO A 190 11.20 -7.76 11.01
N ARG A 191 10.88 -9.03 10.79
CA ARG A 191 9.69 -9.67 11.38
C ARG A 191 10.02 -10.21 12.77
N PRO A 192 9.03 -10.38 13.66
CA PRO A 192 9.25 -10.94 14.99
C PRO A 192 10.07 -12.23 15.01
N TYR A 193 9.76 -13.18 14.11
CA TYR A 193 10.46 -14.46 14.07
C TYR A 193 11.87 -14.40 13.47
N TRP A 194 12.32 -13.25 12.93
CA TRP A 194 13.69 -13.06 12.43
C TRP A 194 14.68 -12.69 13.52
N ILE A 195 14.20 -12.37 14.73
CA ILE A 195 15.04 -11.94 15.84
C ILE A 195 15.10 -13.06 16.88
N GLU A 196 16.30 -13.40 17.32
CA GLU A 196 16.52 -14.30 18.45
C GLU A 196 16.11 -13.62 19.77
N GLN A 197 15.55 -14.38 20.71
CA GLN A 197 15.08 -13.82 21.99
C GLN A 197 16.20 -13.15 22.79
N HIS A 198 17.46 -13.57 22.66
CA HIS A 198 18.60 -12.94 23.35
C HIS A 198 18.77 -11.47 22.98
N TYR A 199 18.39 -11.09 21.76
CA TYR A 199 18.39 -9.68 21.35
C TYR A 199 17.44 -8.84 22.21
N SER A 200 16.25 -9.37 22.54
CA SER A 200 15.28 -8.66 23.39
C SER A 200 15.82 -8.43 24.82
N GLN A 201 16.55 -9.41 25.36
CA GLN A 201 17.16 -9.32 26.69
C GLN A 201 18.29 -8.29 26.72
N ASN A 202 19.16 -8.28 25.72
CA ASN A 202 20.26 -7.33 25.62
C ASN A 202 19.75 -5.89 25.45
N VAL A 203 18.73 -5.68 24.61
CA VAL A 203 18.11 -4.37 24.45
C VAL A 203 17.46 -3.91 25.75
N GLN A 204 16.70 -4.77 26.43
CA GLN A 204 16.12 -4.44 27.74
C GLN A 204 17.19 -4.13 28.79
N GLN A 205 18.27 -4.92 28.84
CA GLN A 205 19.38 -4.68 29.75
C GLN A 205 20.08 -3.35 29.48
N ASN A 206 20.32 -3.00 28.21
CA ASN A 206 20.92 -1.73 27.84
C ASN A 206 20.04 -0.55 28.28
N TYR A 207 18.73 -0.61 28.07
CA TYR A 207 17.79 0.42 28.56
C TYR A 207 17.76 0.52 30.11
N VAL A 208 17.80 -0.62 30.80
CA VAL A 208 17.87 -0.64 32.27
C VAL A 208 19.19 -0.06 32.77
N ASN A 209 20.30 -0.35 32.09
CA ASN A 209 21.61 0.18 32.43
C ASN A 209 21.70 1.69 32.16
N GLU A 210 21.21 2.18 31.02
CA GLU A 210 21.14 3.62 30.73
C GLU A 210 20.27 4.37 31.73
N SER A 211 19.08 3.86 32.04
CA SER A 211 18.19 4.49 33.03
C SER A 211 18.79 4.48 34.44
N ARG A 212 19.50 3.43 34.83
CA ARG A 212 20.27 3.40 36.10
C ARG A 212 21.38 4.44 36.11
N ILE A 213 22.16 4.57 35.03
CA ILE A 213 23.21 5.57 34.89
C ILE A 213 22.61 6.98 35.01
N LEU A 214 21.51 7.26 34.31
CA LEU A 214 20.82 8.55 34.38
C LEU A 214 20.27 8.84 35.79
N SER A 215 19.72 7.83 36.47
CA SER A 215 19.24 7.99 37.84
C SER A 215 20.37 8.18 38.87
N ALA A 216 21.53 7.54 38.65
CA ALA A 216 22.71 7.70 39.48
C ALA A 216 23.38 9.07 39.28
N GLN A 217 23.31 9.62 38.07
CA GLN A 217 23.87 10.94 37.74
C GLN A 217 23.00 12.10 38.23
N ASN A 218 21.67 11.94 38.27
CA ASN A 218 20.76 12.95 38.83
C ASN A 218 20.93 13.19 40.34
N ASN A 219 21.57 12.27 41.07
CA ASN A 219 21.80 12.44 42.50
C ASN A 219 23.03 13.31 42.85
N ASN A 220 23.83 13.74 41.86
CA ASN A 220 25.14 14.36 42.14
C ASN A 220 25.37 15.80 41.65
N SER A 221 24.52 16.46 40.85
CA SER A 221 24.75 17.88 40.49
C SER A 221 23.53 18.56 39.86
N SER A 222 22.94 19.56 40.52
CA SER A 222 21.70 20.19 40.06
C SER A 222 21.85 21.30 39.00
N ASP A 223 23.03 21.89 38.77
CA ASP A 223 23.06 23.19 38.05
C ASP A 223 23.87 23.25 36.74
N ILE A 224 24.53 22.18 36.30
CA ILE A 224 25.35 22.20 35.05
C ILE A 224 24.71 21.36 33.90
N TYR A 225 23.61 20.65 34.20
CA TYR A 225 23.27 19.42 33.49
C TYR A 225 22.46 19.58 32.20
N LEU A 226 21.66 20.65 32.06
CA LEU A 226 20.76 20.79 30.90
C LEU A 226 21.53 21.10 29.59
N ASN A 227 22.66 21.79 29.69
CA ASN A 227 23.50 22.11 28.52
C ASN A 227 24.42 20.95 28.10
N GLN A 228 24.82 20.07 29.03
CA GLN A 228 25.60 18.87 28.69
C GLN A 228 24.72 17.77 28.07
N LEU A 229 23.46 17.63 28.49
CA LEU A 229 22.50 16.65 27.93
C LEU A 229 22.17 16.90 26.45
N LEU A 230 22.01 18.16 26.03
CA LEU A 230 21.75 18.50 24.63
C LEU A 230 22.96 18.23 23.72
N ILE A 231 24.17 18.34 24.26
CA ILE A 231 25.43 18.09 23.52
C ILE A 231 25.76 16.59 23.48
N GLN A 232 25.54 15.85 24.57
CA GLN A 232 25.80 14.39 24.61
C GLN A 232 24.78 13.58 23.82
N HIS A 233 23.50 13.95 23.82
CA HIS A 233 22.50 13.21 23.04
C HIS A 233 22.74 13.34 21.53
N TYR A 234 23.30 14.47 21.08
CA TYR A 234 23.66 14.69 19.68
C TYR A 234 24.94 13.95 19.26
N ASN A 235 25.90 13.78 20.18
CA ASN A 235 27.18 13.11 19.89
C ASN A 235 27.11 11.57 20.06
N ASN A 236 26.34 11.04 21.01
CA ASN A 236 26.27 9.59 21.28
C ASN A 236 25.54 8.78 20.20
N LYS A 237 24.76 9.41 19.33
CA LYS A 237 24.18 8.72 18.16
C LYS A 237 25.24 8.40 17.08
N SER A 238 26.44 8.97 17.19
CA SER A 238 27.56 8.72 16.27
C SER A 238 28.70 7.86 16.84
N LEU A 239 28.73 7.57 18.15
CA LEU A 239 29.87 6.88 18.78
C LEU A 239 29.59 5.48 19.36
N ASN A 240 28.34 5.08 19.58
CA ASN A 240 28.05 3.82 20.29
C ASN A 240 28.16 2.52 19.44
N TYR A 241 29.08 2.46 18.48
CA TYR A 241 29.36 1.22 17.72
C TYR A 241 30.85 0.93 17.49
N PHE A 242 31.75 1.57 18.24
CA PHE A 242 33.19 1.30 18.16
C PHE A 242 33.77 1.00 19.55
N GLU A 243 33.51 -0.20 20.05
CA GLU A 243 34.42 -0.87 20.99
C GLU A 243 34.44 -2.35 20.58
N ASP A 244 35.28 -2.66 19.60
CA ASP A 244 35.95 -3.94 19.43
C ASP A 244 36.82 -3.85 18.17
N ASN A 245 38.07 -3.44 18.36
CA ASN A 245 39.25 -3.92 17.63
C ASN A 245 40.49 -3.12 18.08
N ASP A 246 41.38 -3.80 18.79
CA ASP A 246 42.72 -3.34 19.14
C ASP A 246 43.52 -2.99 17.87
N TYR A 247 43.63 -1.70 17.54
CA TYR A 247 44.75 -1.16 16.76
C TYR A 247 44.97 0.33 17.09
N ASN A 248 46.14 0.62 17.67
CA ASN A 248 46.77 1.96 17.83
C ASN A 248 45.83 3.15 18.03
N LEU A 249 45.25 3.22 19.25
CA LEU A 249 44.40 4.33 19.71
C LEU A 249 45.19 5.66 19.89
N GLU A 250 46.49 5.58 20.20
CA GLU A 250 47.28 6.73 20.65
C GLU A 250 47.72 7.66 19.51
N GLU A 251 48.02 7.11 18.33
CA GLU A 251 48.41 7.91 17.15
C GLU A 251 47.20 8.65 16.53
N ASN A 252 46.01 8.07 16.62
CA ASN A 252 44.78 8.68 16.12
C ASN A 252 44.26 9.78 17.07
N PHE A 253 44.44 9.63 18.38
CA PHE A 253 44.10 10.67 19.36
C PHE A 253 44.92 11.95 19.19
N GLN A 254 46.23 11.83 18.91
CA GLN A 254 47.08 13.00 18.64
C GLN A 254 46.74 13.68 17.31
N ARG A 255 46.34 12.93 16.28
CA ARG A 255 45.90 13.51 14.99
C ARG A 255 44.54 14.22 15.09
N LEU A 256 43.62 13.72 15.92
CA LEU A 256 42.31 14.35 16.16
C LEU A 256 42.41 15.61 17.04
N SER A 257 43.24 15.59 18.08
CA SER A 257 43.51 16.75 18.95
C SER A 257 44.05 17.94 18.16
N ASN A 258 45.00 17.71 17.24
CA ASN A 258 45.61 18.78 16.44
C ASN A 258 44.67 19.34 15.35
N LYS A 259 43.72 18.53 14.85
CA LYS A 259 42.74 18.96 13.83
C LYS A 259 41.57 19.73 14.45
N GLN A 260 41.20 19.43 15.69
CA GLN A 260 40.15 20.15 16.43
C GLN A 260 40.64 21.51 16.94
N GLN A 261 41.90 21.64 17.38
CA GLN A 261 42.47 22.94 17.75
C GLN A 261 42.55 23.91 16.56
N LEU A 262 42.80 23.41 15.34
CA LEU A 262 42.87 24.25 14.14
C LEU A 262 41.50 24.79 13.67
N ASN A 263 40.41 24.09 13.99
CA ASN A 263 39.05 24.50 13.62
C ASN A 263 38.40 25.41 14.67
N LEU A 264 38.76 25.28 15.94
CA LEU A 264 38.30 26.17 17.01
C LEU A 264 38.88 27.59 16.87
N ILE A 265 40.09 27.73 16.31
CA ILE A 265 40.68 29.05 16.03
C ILE A 265 39.90 29.77 14.91
N LYS A 266 39.39 29.05 13.91
CA LYS A 266 38.64 29.63 12.78
C LYS A 266 37.21 30.05 13.11
N LEU A 267 36.57 29.43 14.10
CA LEU A 267 35.21 29.79 14.55
C LEU A 267 35.20 31.02 15.48
N SER A 268 36.31 31.31 16.17
CA SER A 268 36.41 32.47 17.06
C SER A 268 36.54 33.82 16.33
N GLU A 269 36.80 33.82 15.01
CA GLU A 269 36.88 35.04 14.20
C GLU A 269 35.54 35.44 13.55
N THR A 270 34.58 34.53 13.44
CA THR A 270 33.27 34.80 12.81
C THR A 270 32.22 35.39 13.77
N ASP A 271 32.38 35.21 15.09
CA ASP A 271 31.40 35.68 16.09
C ASP A 271 31.60 37.14 16.54
N LYS A 272 32.58 37.85 15.95
CA LYS A 272 32.78 39.29 16.20
C LYS A 272 32.01 40.23 15.27
N LEU A 273 31.21 39.70 14.33
CA LEU A 273 30.50 40.54 13.33
C LEU A 273 28.97 40.54 13.37
N SER A 274 28.32 39.83 14.30
CA SER A 274 26.85 39.69 14.32
C SER A 274 26.11 40.45 15.43
N ASN A 275 26.79 41.31 16.20
CA ASN A 275 26.17 42.12 17.28
C ASN A 275 26.05 43.62 16.96
N ILE A 276 25.62 43.98 15.74
CA ILE A 276 25.09 45.31 15.44
C ILE A 276 23.85 45.12 14.57
N LEU A 277 22.76 45.78 14.96
CA LEU A 277 21.40 45.80 14.39
C LEU A 277 20.44 44.75 14.98
N ILE A 278 19.69 45.17 16.01
CA ILE A 278 18.22 45.23 16.00
C ILE A 278 17.80 46.10 17.20
N SER A 279 17.29 47.30 16.92
CA SER A 279 16.42 48.07 17.80
C SER A 279 15.52 48.97 16.96
N GLU A 280 14.24 49.04 17.34
CA GLU A 280 13.22 50.04 16.94
C GLU A 280 12.62 49.86 15.52
N THR A 281 11.31 50.03 15.24
CA THR A 281 10.12 50.43 16.00
C THR A 281 8.87 50.18 15.13
N SER A 282 7.75 49.93 15.80
CA SER A 282 6.34 50.20 15.46
C SER A 282 5.95 50.97 14.17
N GLN A 283 4.92 50.48 13.45
CA GLN A 283 3.58 51.11 13.27
C GLN A 283 2.83 50.52 12.04
N GLU A 284 1.57 50.15 12.24
CA GLU A 284 0.50 50.01 11.22
C GLU A 284 0.05 51.42 10.76
N PRO A 285 -0.55 51.64 9.55
CA PRO A 285 -1.89 51.09 9.23
C PRO A 285 -2.21 50.78 7.73
N GLU A 286 -3.13 49.84 7.54
CA GLU A 286 -4.35 49.86 6.68
C GLU A 286 -4.38 50.40 5.20
N ILE A 287 -5.05 49.60 4.33
CA ILE A 287 -5.92 49.96 3.16
C ILE A 287 -5.42 49.80 1.68
N LYS A 288 -6.23 49.01 0.92
CA LYS A 288 -6.61 48.98 -0.53
C LYS A 288 -5.78 48.22 -1.61
N LYS A 289 -6.41 47.12 -2.07
CA LYS A 289 -6.94 46.78 -3.43
C LYS A 289 -6.14 47.11 -4.72
N GLN A 290 -6.25 46.13 -5.64
CA GLN A 290 -6.04 46.13 -7.12
C GLN A 290 -4.58 46.18 -7.59
N ALA A 291 -4.18 45.77 -8.79
CA ALA A 291 -4.50 44.74 -9.79
C ALA A 291 -3.44 44.92 -10.90
N ASN A 292 -3.19 43.87 -11.70
CA ASN A 292 -2.51 43.86 -13.01
C ASN A 292 -0.97 43.76 -13.13
N THR A 293 -0.53 42.58 -13.58
CA THR A 293 -0.04 42.27 -14.96
C THR A 293 1.16 43.04 -15.57
N GLN A 294 2.18 42.23 -15.94
CA GLN A 294 3.10 42.29 -17.10
C GLN A 294 4.43 43.11 -17.10
N VAL A 295 5.54 42.35 -17.17
CA VAL A 295 6.52 42.28 -18.30
C VAL A 295 7.76 43.23 -18.37
N TYR A 296 8.89 42.56 -18.71
CA TYR A 296 10.25 42.93 -19.16
C TYR A 296 11.38 42.88 -18.10
N LEU A 297 12.34 41.92 -18.14
CA LEU A 297 13.50 41.65 -19.02
C LEU A 297 14.75 42.52 -18.71
N ASN A 298 15.90 41.84 -18.79
CA ASN A 298 17.31 42.30 -18.79
C ASN A 298 18.01 42.43 -17.43
N GLN A 299 19.01 41.58 -17.19
CA GLN A 299 20.40 41.91 -17.54
C GLN A 299 21.34 40.71 -17.31
N SER A 300 21.87 40.21 -18.41
CA SER A 300 23.10 39.43 -18.51
C SER A 300 24.16 40.31 -19.18
N GLN A 301 25.40 40.29 -18.68
CA GLN A 301 26.69 40.29 -19.41
C GLN A 301 27.78 41.15 -18.75
N ILE A 302 28.87 40.49 -18.35
CA ILE A 302 30.28 40.91 -18.48
C ILE A 302 31.04 39.58 -18.77
N ILE A 303 31.29 39.16 -20.03
CA ILE A 303 32.39 39.49 -20.99
C ILE A 303 33.78 39.27 -20.36
N ASN A 304 34.46 38.14 -20.62
CA ASN A 304 35.27 37.71 -21.80
C ASN A 304 36.72 38.24 -21.84
N ASN A 305 37.65 37.28 -21.88
CA ASN A 305 38.86 37.14 -22.73
C ASN A 305 39.96 36.42 -21.90
N SER A 306 40.65 35.39 -22.39
CA SER A 306 41.27 35.27 -23.71
C SER A 306 41.51 33.81 -24.16
N ASN A 307 41.40 33.64 -25.48
CA ASN A 307 41.73 32.45 -26.27
C ASN A 307 43.24 32.15 -26.28
N LYS A 308 43.63 30.87 -26.49
CA LYS A 308 44.22 30.43 -27.77
C LYS A 308 44.66 28.94 -27.82
N PHE A 309 44.48 28.40 -29.04
CA PHE A 309 45.14 27.27 -29.73
C PHE A 309 44.57 25.83 -29.60
N GLN A 310 43.92 25.43 -30.72
CA GLN A 310 44.08 24.21 -31.55
C GLN A 310 45.06 23.13 -31.01
N ASP A 311 44.76 21.83 -31.04
CA ASP A 311 44.47 21.04 -32.23
C ASP A 311 43.79 19.67 -31.92
N ASN A 312 42.85 19.30 -32.80
CA ASN A 312 42.65 18.00 -33.44
C ASN A 312 42.78 16.62 -32.73
N GLN A 313 41.73 15.82 -33.00
CA GLN A 313 41.67 14.37 -33.27
C GLN A 313 41.14 13.39 -32.20
N ASN A 314 39.89 12.98 -32.46
CA ASN A 314 39.35 11.61 -32.47
C ASN A 314 40.10 10.51 -31.69
N MET A 315 39.39 9.87 -30.75
CA MET A 315 39.68 8.49 -30.33
C MET A 315 38.38 7.69 -30.24
N SER A 316 38.22 6.82 -31.25
CA SER A 316 37.34 5.67 -31.30
C SER A 316 38.00 4.45 -30.62
N TYR A 317 37.16 3.63 -29.99
CA TYR A 317 37.29 2.19 -29.71
C TYR A 317 38.66 1.51 -29.87
N PHE A 318 39.10 0.74 -28.86
CA PHE A 318 39.55 -0.63 -29.11
C PHE A 318 39.46 -1.54 -27.86
N SER A 319 39.20 -2.79 -28.20
CA SER A 319 38.95 -4.00 -27.42
C SER A 319 40.22 -4.69 -26.90
N ASN A 320 40.01 -5.55 -25.89
CA ASN A 320 40.64 -6.83 -25.60
C ASN A 320 42.11 -7.06 -26.02
N SER A 321 42.97 -7.34 -25.03
CA SER A 321 43.89 -8.49 -25.13
C SER A 321 44.36 -8.98 -23.75
N THR A 322 44.17 -10.27 -23.57
CA THR A 322 44.80 -11.19 -22.62
C THR A 322 46.28 -11.38 -22.94
N ILE A 323 47.20 -11.25 -21.96
CA ILE A 323 48.41 -12.11 -21.85
C ILE A 323 48.91 -12.13 -20.37
N PRO A 324 49.87 -12.98 -19.94
CA PRO A 324 49.70 -13.87 -18.80
C PRO A 324 50.71 -13.61 -17.66
N TYR A 325 50.56 -14.41 -16.61
CA TYR A 325 51.54 -14.62 -15.55
C TYR A 325 52.93 -14.97 -16.11
N ASN A 326 53.98 -14.35 -15.55
CA ASN A 326 55.31 -14.93 -15.57
C ASN A 326 56.08 -14.61 -14.28
N GLU A 327 56.82 -15.61 -13.83
CA GLU A 327 57.63 -15.67 -12.62
C GLU A 327 58.87 -14.76 -12.65
N SER A 328 59.49 -14.69 -11.47
CA SER A 328 60.88 -14.29 -11.15
C SER A 328 61.06 -12.89 -10.58
N HIS A 329 61.36 -12.83 -9.27
CA HIS A 329 62.57 -12.21 -8.75
C HIS A 329 62.73 -12.51 -7.25
N HIS A 330 63.51 -13.55 -6.94
CA HIS A 330 64.21 -13.71 -5.66
C HIS A 330 65.58 -13.06 -5.82
N ASN A 331 65.90 -12.06 -4.99
CA ASN A 331 67.20 -11.87 -4.32
C ASN A 331 67.38 -10.43 -3.80
N LYS A 332 68.11 -10.35 -2.67
CA LYS A 332 68.63 -9.18 -1.95
C LYS A 332 67.71 -8.58 -0.88
N LEU A 333 67.90 -9.02 0.37
CA LEU A 333 68.52 -8.18 1.39
C LEU A 333 68.85 -9.02 2.63
N SER A 334 70.12 -9.39 2.77
CA SER A 334 70.69 -9.97 3.99
C SER A 334 72.07 -9.36 4.14
N ASN A 335 72.20 -8.39 5.05
CA ASN A 335 73.44 -7.96 5.70
C ASN A 335 73.07 -6.74 6.55
N ASP A 336 72.91 -6.97 7.85
CA ASP A 336 73.27 -6.04 8.93
C ASP A 336 72.69 -6.60 10.22
N LEU A 337 73.51 -7.34 10.98
CA LEU A 337 73.47 -7.53 12.44
C LEU A 337 74.50 -8.60 12.85
N ASN A 338 75.77 -8.28 12.63
CA ASN A 338 76.89 -8.97 13.24
C ASN A 338 77.80 -7.89 13.83
N ASN A 339 77.55 -7.51 15.08
CA ASN A 339 78.53 -6.90 16.00
C ASN A 339 77.85 -6.59 17.34
N GLN A 340 77.78 -7.59 18.21
CA GLN A 340 77.83 -7.45 19.69
C GLN A 340 77.78 -8.84 20.34
N ARG A 341 78.88 -9.57 20.21
CA ARG A 341 79.22 -10.70 21.09
C ARG A 341 80.70 -10.62 21.35
N ASN A 342 81.07 -10.16 22.54
CA ASN A 342 82.32 -10.47 23.25
C ASN A 342 82.36 -9.62 24.52
N SER A 343 81.77 -10.14 25.60
CA SER A 343 82.14 -9.87 27.00
C SER A 343 81.12 -10.52 27.91
N GLN A 344 81.40 -11.75 28.34
CA GLN A 344 81.07 -12.29 29.67
C GLN A 344 81.45 -13.78 29.70
N ASP A 345 82.74 -14.02 29.86
CA ASP A 345 83.23 -15.26 30.45
C ASP A 345 83.37 -15.07 31.96
N ASN A 346 83.13 -16.16 32.68
CA ASN A 346 83.32 -16.39 34.12
C ASN A 346 82.17 -16.00 35.06
N LEU A 347 81.22 -16.93 35.20
CA LEU A 347 80.62 -17.25 36.50
C LEU A 347 80.03 -18.67 36.50
N ASN A 348 80.66 -19.53 37.30
CA ASN A 348 80.16 -20.72 37.99
C ASN A 348 79.33 -21.76 37.20
N ILE A 349 80.03 -22.84 36.83
CA ILE A 349 79.47 -24.16 36.55
C ILE A 349 79.08 -24.80 37.89
N VAL A 350 77.86 -24.54 38.35
CA VAL A 350 77.11 -25.43 39.27
C VAL A 350 75.63 -25.35 38.87
N ASP A 351 75.03 -26.50 38.56
CA ASP A 351 73.58 -26.78 38.39
C ASP A 351 72.79 -26.19 37.20
N GLN A 352 73.37 -26.15 35.99
CA GLN A 352 72.58 -25.91 34.77
C GLN A 352 71.56 -27.03 34.46
N ASP A 353 71.82 -28.27 34.87
CA ASP A 353 70.90 -29.39 34.64
C ASP A 353 69.66 -29.33 35.54
N GLU A 354 69.78 -28.76 36.74
CA GLU A 354 68.64 -28.59 37.64
C GLU A 354 67.75 -27.43 37.21
N TYR A 355 68.34 -26.33 36.73
CA TYR A 355 67.60 -25.19 36.16
C TYR A 355 66.84 -25.58 34.89
N LYS A 356 67.44 -26.37 34.01
CA LYS A 356 66.79 -26.83 32.77
C LYS A 356 65.64 -27.81 33.04
N LYS A 357 65.78 -28.66 34.07
CA LYS A 357 64.68 -29.51 34.57
C LYS A 357 63.55 -28.67 35.19
N GLY A 358 63.88 -27.62 35.94
CA GLY A 358 62.91 -26.68 36.50
C GLY A 358 62.12 -25.94 35.41
N TYR A 359 62.82 -25.42 34.39
CA TYR A 359 62.20 -24.68 33.28
C TYR A 359 61.24 -25.54 32.45
N ASN A 360 61.65 -26.76 32.10
CA ASN A 360 60.79 -27.68 31.35
C ASN A 360 59.55 -28.10 32.15
N LYS A 361 59.70 -28.30 33.46
CA LYS A 361 58.57 -28.61 34.36
C LYS A 361 57.59 -27.44 34.46
N THR A 362 58.08 -26.20 34.52
CA THR A 362 57.24 -25.00 34.51
C THR A 362 56.50 -24.83 33.19
N GLN A 363 57.14 -25.07 32.04
CA GLN A 363 56.49 -25.02 30.72
C GLN A 363 55.41 -26.09 30.56
N GLN A 364 55.66 -27.31 31.04
CA GLN A 364 54.64 -28.37 31.07
C GLN A 364 53.44 -28.00 31.95
N ASN A 365 53.67 -27.40 33.12
CA ASN A 365 52.61 -26.95 34.00
C ASN A 365 51.79 -25.81 33.37
N ILE A 366 52.43 -24.87 32.69
CA ILE A 366 51.74 -23.77 31.98
C ILE A 366 50.88 -24.34 30.84
N GLN A 367 51.42 -25.26 30.04
CA GLN A 367 50.68 -25.90 28.96
C GLN A 367 49.49 -26.71 29.48
N GLN A 368 49.68 -27.47 30.56
CA GLN A 368 48.61 -28.23 31.20
C GLN A 368 47.52 -27.31 31.79
N GLN A 369 47.89 -26.18 32.39
CA GLN A 369 46.93 -25.19 32.87
C GLN A 369 46.12 -24.56 31.73
N LYS A 370 46.77 -24.29 30.59
CA LYS A 370 46.10 -23.76 29.40
C LYS A 370 45.08 -24.74 28.82
N GLU A 371 45.44 -26.01 28.72
CA GLU A 371 44.53 -27.07 28.26
C GLU A 371 43.35 -27.26 29.22
N ILE A 372 43.59 -27.17 30.53
CA ILE A 372 42.51 -27.21 31.54
C ILE A 372 41.59 -25.98 31.43
N SER A 373 42.12 -24.78 31.17
CA SER A 373 41.28 -23.59 30.97
C SER A 373 40.43 -23.70 29.70
N GLU A 374 41.02 -24.15 28.58
CA GLU A 374 40.31 -24.32 27.31
C GLU A 374 39.23 -25.42 27.42
N GLN A 375 39.51 -26.51 28.14
CA GLN A 375 38.52 -27.55 28.42
C GLN A 375 37.38 -27.06 29.31
N LYS A 376 37.68 -26.27 30.36
CA LYS A 376 36.66 -25.69 31.23
C LYS A 376 35.77 -24.70 30.48
N GLU A 377 36.36 -23.87 29.63
CA GLU A 377 35.63 -22.92 28.80
C GLU A 377 34.74 -23.66 27.79
N SER A 378 35.27 -24.70 27.12
CA SER A 378 34.47 -25.54 26.22
C SER A 378 33.34 -26.27 26.94
N GLN A 379 33.57 -26.80 28.14
CA GLN A 379 32.51 -27.42 28.96
C GLN A 379 31.45 -26.41 29.40
N GLN A 380 31.86 -25.20 29.79
CA GLN A 380 30.94 -24.14 30.19
C GLN A 380 30.11 -23.64 29.01
N ILE A 381 30.72 -23.49 27.82
CA ILE A 381 30.02 -23.18 26.57
C ILE A 381 29.02 -24.29 26.21
N ASN A 382 29.41 -25.56 26.32
CA ASN A 382 28.51 -26.68 26.03
C ASN A 382 27.33 -26.76 27.02
N GLN A 383 27.56 -26.50 28.31
CA GLN A 383 26.49 -26.42 29.31
C GLN A 383 25.56 -25.23 29.03
N LEU A 384 26.10 -24.04 28.72
CA LEU A 384 25.30 -22.88 28.34
C LEU A 384 24.46 -23.18 27.09
N ASN A 385 25.05 -23.77 26.04
CA ASN A 385 24.33 -24.15 24.83
C ASN A 385 23.22 -25.17 25.10
N SER A 386 23.44 -26.13 26.00
CA SER A 386 22.39 -27.10 26.38
C SER A 386 21.24 -26.45 27.14
N ILE A 387 21.52 -25.52 28.05
CA ILE A 387 20.51 -24.77 28.81
C ILE A 387 19.75 -23.80 27.89
N GLN A 388 20.44 -23.21 26.91
CA GLN A 388 19.85 -22.27 25.96
C GLN A 388 18.90 -22.93 24.97
N ASN A 389 19.17 -24.18 24.59
CA ASN A 389 18.31 -24.96 23.71
C ASN A 389 16.98 -25.40 24.38
N ASP A 390 16.95 -25.47 25.71
CA ASP A 390 15.77 -25.94 26.46
C ASP A 390 14.83 -24.81 26.94
N ILE A 391 15.26 -23.54 26.93
CA ILE A 391 14.57 -22.49 27.70
C ILE A 391 13.68 -21.54 26.88
N ASN A 392 13.83 -21.41 25.57
CA ASN A 392 13.28 -20.21 24.92
C ASN A 392 12.32 -20.55 23.76
N PRO A 393 10.99 -20.54 24.00
CA PRO A 393 10.02 -20.66 22.92
C PRO A 393 10.09 -19.38 22.08
N SER A 394 11.03 -19.36 21.13
CA SER A 394 11.15 -18.28 20.16
C SER A 394 9.84 -18.16 19.37
N VAL A 395 9.47 -16.92 19.01
CA VAL A 395 8.29 -16.67 18.17
C VAL A 395 8.36 -17.56 16.92
N LEU A 396 7.34 -18.40 16.77
CA LEU A 396 7.25 -19.37 15.68
C LEU A 396 6.47 -18.75 14.51
N PRO A 397 6.95 -18.91 13.26
CA PRO A 397 6.16 -18.60 12.08
C PRO A 397 5.10 -19.69 11.89
N LEU A 398 3.91 -19.49 12.45
CA LEU A 398 2.78 -20.45 12.36
C LEU A 398 1.99 -20.33 11.04
N ASP A 399 2.38 -19.38 10.20
CA ASP A 399 1.83 -19.18 8.87
C ASP A 399 2.30 -20.35 7.97
N TRP A 400 1.40 -20.96 7.20
CA TRP A 400 1.73 -21.93 6.14
C TRP A 400 2.78 -21.41 5.11
N LYS A 401 3.04 -20.11 5.10
CA LYS A 401 4.00 -19.44 4.24
C LYS A 401 4.94 -18.61 5.09
N CYS A 402 6.24 -18.91 5.01
CA CYS A 402 7.27 -18.04 5.55
C CYS A 402 7.51 -16.84 4.62
N TYR A 403 7.24 -15.63 5.10
CA TYR A 403 7.42 -14.40 4.31
C TYR A 403 8.84 -13.83 4.52
N GLN A 404 9.63 -13.78 3.46
CA GLN A 404 11.04 -13.38 3.56
C GLN A 404 11.25 -11.86 3.30
N GLU A 405 10.18 -11.11 3.04
CA GLU A 405 10.17 -9.65 2.87
C GLU A 405 10.01 -8.89 4.20
N TYR A 406 10.41 -7.62 4.25
CA TYR A 406 10.31 -6.76 5.44
C TYR A 406 8.88 -6.70 6.04
N GLY A 407 8.85 -6.48 7.36
CA GLY A 407 7.63 -6.52 8.18
C GLY A 407 6.85 -5.21 8.20
N ASN A 408 7.50 -4.05 8.10
CA ASN A 408 6.87 -2.74 8.35
C ASN A 408 6.62 -1.92 7.08
N PRO A 409 5.39 -1.49 6.75
CA PRO A 409 4.13 -1.80 7.43
C PRO A 409 3.60 -3.20 7.10
N SER A 410 2.68 -3.69 7.92
CA SER A 410 1.90 -4.90 7.59
C SER A 410 0.99 -4.64 6.39
N GLY A 411 1.31 -5.25 5.25
CA GLY A 411 0.51 -5.11 4.01
C GLY A 411 -0.92 -5.66 4.13
N HIS A 412 -1.14 -6.71 4.94
CA HIS A 412 -2.49 -7.22 5.21
C HIS A 412 -3.31 -6.19 6.00
N ALA A 413 -2.70 -5.52 6.98
CA ALA A 413 -3.38 -4.49 7.74
C ALA A 413 -3.64 -3.23 6.89
N PHE A 414 -2.66 -2.82 6.07
CA PHE A 414 -2.76 -1.66 5.20
C PHE A 414 -3.80 -1.85 4.08
N LEU A 415 -3.74 -2.95 3.35
CA LEU A 415 -4.60 -3.18 2.19
C LEU A 415 -5.96 -3.78 2.54
N GLY A 416 -6.10 -4.44 3.70
CA GLY A 416 -7.37 -5.04 4.14
C GLY A 416 -8.48 -4.00 4.35
N VAL A 417 -8.16 -2.86 4.97
CA VAL A 417 -9.12 -1.78 5.25
C VAL A 417 -9.79 -1.26 3.96
N PRO A 418 -9.05 -0.73 2.95
CA PRO A 418 -9.66 -0.23 1.72
C PRO A 418 -10.35 -1.33 0.90
N LEU A 419 -9.86 -2.57 0.96
CA LEU A 419 -10.48 -3.70 0.27
C LEU A 419 -11.89 -4.00 0.79
N TYR A 420 -12.02 -4.20 2.10
CA TYR A 420 -13.32 -4.52 2.68
C TYR A 420 -14.28 -3.34 2.69
N GLU A 421 -13.78 -2.11 2.83
CA GLU A 421 -14.61 -0.92 2.65
C GLU A 421 -15.25 -0.89 1.26
N PHE A 422 -14.44 -1.12 0.21
CA PHE A 422 -14.93 -1.17 -1.17
C PHE A 422 -15.97 -2.27 -1.38
N ILE A 423 -15.71 -3.49 -0.88
CA ILE A 423 -16.63 -4.62 -1.02
C ILE A 423 -17.97 -4.34 -0.34
N VAL A 424 -17.91 -3.95 0.94
CA VAL A 424 -19.09 -3.69 1.74
C VAL A 424 -19.91 -2.59 1.10
N ARG A 425 -19.28 -1.47 0.74
CA ARG A 425 -19.98 -0.32 0.16
C ARG A 425 -20.56 -0.62 -1.21
N ASP A 426 -19.74 -1.03 -2.16
CA ASP A 426 -20.12 -1.04 -3.57
C ASP A 426 -20.84 -2.33 -4.01
N TYR A 427 -20.63 -3.44 -3.30
CA TYR A 427 -21.23 -4.73 -3.66
C TYR A 427 -22.36 -5.14 -2.72
N ILE A 428 -22.20 -4.96 -1.40
CA ILE A 428 -23.18 -5.45 -0.43
C ILE A 428 -24.23 -4.38 -0.12
N LEU A 429 -23.81 -3.25 0.45
CA LEU A 429 -24.70 -2.18 0.92
C LEU A 429 -25.48 -1.51 -0.21
N ARG A 430 -24.99 -1.56 -1.45
CA ARG A 430 -25.71 -1.03 -2.61
C ARG A 430 -26.90 -1.91 -3.04
N LYS A 431 -26.83 -3.22 -2.81
CA LYS A 431 -27.91 -4.15 -3.10
C LYS A 431 -28.97 -4.19 -2.00
N ILE A 432 -28.57 -3.84 -0.78
CA ILE A 432 -29.46 -3.71 0.37
C ILE A 432 -30.25 -2.42 0.24
N GLY A 433 -31.59 -2.51 0.29
CA GLY A 433 -32.48 -1.35 0.20
C GLY A 433 -32.17 -0.31 1.28
N LYS A 434 -32.37 0.98 0.99
CA LYS A 434 -32.07 2.06 1.95
C LYS A 434 -32.88 1.93 3.25
N ASP A 435 -34.05 1.29 3.18
CA ASP A 435 -34.96 1.07 4.31
C ASP A 435 -34.47 -0.05 5.26
N GLN A 436 -33.62 -0.95 4.78
CA GLN A 436 -33.05 -2.06 5.56
C GLN A 436 -31.85 -1.62 6.42
N ARG A 437 -32.04 -0.55 7.22
CA ARG A 437 -30.97 0.07 8.03
C ARG A 437 -30.26 -0.92 8.94
N PHE A 438 -31.00 -1.82 9.59
CA PHE A 438 -30.43 -2.83 10.49
C PHE A 438 -29.44 -3.75 9.78
N ILE A 439 -29.80 -4.29 8.61
CA ILE A 439 -28.93 -5.18 7.83
C ILE A 439 -27.65 -4.42 7.41
N ARG A 440 -27.78 -3.15 7.01
CA ARG A 440 -26.64 -2.31 6.64
C ARG A 440 -25.67 -2.10 7.80
N VAL A 441 -26.18 -1.84 9.01
CA VAL A 441 -25.35 -1.75 10.23
C VAL A 441 -24.68 -3.09 10.53
N LEU A 442 -25.43 -4.20 10.52
CA LEU A 442 -24.91 -5.53 10.80
C LEU A 442 -23.76 -5.91 9.87
N VAL A 443 -23.93 -5.73 8.55
CA VAL A 443 -22.87 -5.99 7.55
C VAL A 443 -21.63 -5.14 7.82
N THR A 444 -21.81 -3.88 8.21
CA THR A 444 -20.71 -2.96 8.50
C THR A 444 -19.96 -3.40 9.76
N VAL A 445 -20.67 -3.80 10.82
CA VAL A 445 -20.08 -4.36 12.05
C VAL A 445 -19.31 -5.64 11.75
N CYS A 446 -19.88 -6.57 10.97
CA CYS A 446 -19.20 -7.80 10.57
C CYS A 446 -17.90 -7.52 9.80
N ALA A 447 -17.90 -6.51 8.92
CA ALA A 447 -16.69 -6.12 8.19
C ALA A 447 -15.61 -5.52 9.10
N VAL A 448 -16.01 -4.69 10.07
CA VAL A 448 -15.08 -4.15 11.08
C VAL A 448 -14.49 -5.29 11.92
N ILE A 449 -15.30 -6.24 12.36
CA ILE A 449 -14.83 -7.44 13.09
C ILE A 449 -13.84 -8.22 12.23
N LEU A 450 -14.15 -8.47 10.96
CA LEU A 450 -13.25 -9.20 10.05
C LEU A 450 -11.91 -8.49 9.87
N VAL A 451 -11.90 -7.18 9.67
CA VAL A 451 -10.67 -6.37 9.55
C VAL A 451 -9.83 -6.47 10.83
N ASN A 452 -10.46 -6.42 12.01
CA ASN A 452 -9.74 -6.60 13.28
C ASN A 452 -9.21 -8.04 13.44
N LEU A 453 -9.97 -9.06 13.03
CA LEU A 453 -9.49 -10.44 13.01
C LEU A 453 -8.27 -10.62 12.11
N ILE A 454 -8.20 -9.91 10.98
CA ILE A 454 -7.01 -9.91 10.11
C ILE A 454 -5.80 -9.31 10.85
N PHE A 455 -5.99 -8.29 11.68
CA PHE A 455 -4.89 -7.71 12.45
C PHE A 455 -4.39 -8.70 13.51
N ILE A 456 -5.32 -9.28 14.27
CA ILE A 456 -5.02 -10.29 15.30
C ILE A 456 -4.35 -11.51 14.67
N SER A 457 -4.79 -11.95 13.49
CA SER A 457 -4.19 -13.11 12.84
C SER A 457 -2.72 -12.88 12.48
N ARG A 458 -2.33 -11.66 12.05
CA ARG A 458 -0.92 -11.34 11.74
C ARG A 458 -0.02 -11.31 12.97
N LEU A 459 -0.55 -10.93 14.13
CA LEU A 459 0.16 -11.01 15.42
C LEU A 459 0.26 -12.46 15.88
N TYR A 460 -0.87 -13.17 15.94
CA TYR A 460 -0.94 -14.57 16.39
C TYR A 460 -0.02 -15.49 15.58
N LEU A 461 0.04 -15.31 14.25
CA LEU A 461 0.92 -16.10 13.38
C LEU A 461 2.41 -15.71 13.50
N GLY A 462 2.76 -14.72 14.33
CA GLY A 462 4.12 -14.24 14.53
C GLY A 462 4.69 -13.43 13.37
N MET A 463 3.86 -13.06 12.39
CA MET A 463 4.34 -12.54 11.11
C MET A 463 4.67 -11.06 11.12
N HIS A 464 4.09 -10.32 12.06
CA HIS A 464 4.29 -8.89 12.24
C HIS A 464 4.23 -8.55 13.72
N SER A 465 4.97 -7.52 14.11
CA SER A 465 4.90 -6.91 15.43
C SER A 465 3.68 -5.98 15.56
N LEU A 466 3.34 -5.59 16.79
CA LEU A 466 2.18 -4.74 17.07
C LEU A 466 2.30 -3.37 16.39
N ASN A 467 3.46 -2.73 16.46
CA ASN A 467 3.71 -1.46 15.77
C ASN A 467 3.52 -1.58 14.25
N GLN A 468 3.98 -2.67 13.62
CA GLN A 468 3.83 -2.90 12.19
C GLN A 468 2.37 -3.04 11.75
N VAL A 469 1.56 -3.71 12.58
CA VAL A 469 0.12 -3.92 12.33
C VAL A 469 -0.67 -2.63 12.56
N ILE A 470 -0.43 -1.92 13.67
CA ILE A 470 -1.07 -0.63 13.96
C ILE A 470 -0.75 0.40 12.89
N PHE A 471 0.54 0.52 12.52
CA PHE A 471 0.97 1.45 11.49
C PHE A 471 0.32 1.15 10.14
N GLY A 472 0.30 -0.12 9.73
CA GLY A 472 -0.42 -0.55 8.53
C GLY A 472 -1.91 -0.20 8.57
N CYS A 473 -2.60 -0.48 9.69
CA CYS A 473 -4.02 -0.16 9.86
C CYS A 473 -4.30 1.34 9.70
N VAL A 474 -3.53 2.20 10.35
CA VAL A 474 -3.72 3.65 10.30
C VAL A 474 -3.48 4.18 8.89
N LEU A 475 -2.45 3.70 8.19
CA LEU A 475 -2.25 4.00 6.77
C LEU A 475 -3.45 3.54 5.92
N GLY A 476 -4.05 2.38 6.23
CA GLY A 476 -5.22 1.86 5.53
C GLY A 476 -6.48 2.70 5.72
N ILE A 477 -6.72 3.18 6.95
CA ILE A 477 -7.81 4.11 7.27
C ILE A 477 -7.57 5.43 6.53
N TYR A 478 -6.37 5.99 6.61
CA TYR A 478 -6.03 7.24 5.93
C TYR A 478 -6.21 7.13 4.42
N ALA A 479 -5.69 6.05 3.82
CA ALA A 479 -5.87 5.75 2.40
C ALA A 479 -7.35 5.63 2.02
N THR A 480 -8.15 4.94 2.83
CA THR A 480 -9.59 4.81 2.59
C THR A 480 -10.29 6.18 2.61
N VAL A 481 -10.01 7.03 3.60
CA VAL A 481 -10.55 8.40 3.66
C VAL A 481 -10.13 9.20 2.42
N PHE A 482 -8.85 9.16 2.07
CA PHE A 482 -8.31 9.90 0.94
C PHE A 482 -8.87 9.41 -0.40
N TYR A 483 -9.10 8.11 -0.54
CA TYR A 483 -9.79 7.52 -1.70
C TYR A 483 -11.18 8.10 -1.89
N ARG A 484 -11.99 8.06 -0.83
CA ARG A 484 -13.40 8.48 -0.86
C ARG A 484 -13.54 9.95 -1.20
N LEU A 485 -12.71 10.78 -0.59
CA LEU A 485 -12.85 12.22 -0.63
C LEU A 485 -12.22 12.83 -1.88
N PHE A 486 -11.14 12.23 -2.39
CA PHE A 486 -10.36 12.80 -3.49
C PHE A 486 -10.26 11.86 -4.69
N PHE A 487 -9.64 10.69 -4.51
CA PHE A 487 -9.21 9.89 -5.66
C PHE A 487 -10.36 9.25 -6.44
N GLU A 488 -11.42 8.76 -5.79
CA GLU A 488 -12.52 8.08 -6.49
C GLU A 488 -13.14 9.00 -7.55
N ARG A 489 -13.49 10.23 -7.16
CA ARG A 489 -14.06 11.22 -8.09
C ARG A 489 -13.04 11.65 -9.14
N ARG A 490 -11.80 11.91 -8.74
CA ARG A 490 -10.77 12.44 -9.64
C ARG A 490 -10.36 11.41 -10.69
N ILE A 491 -10.09 10.17 -10.28
CA ILE A 491 -9.75 9.06 -11.17
C ILE A 491 -10.94 8.75 -12.07
N SER A 492 -12.17 8.62 -11.54
CA SER A 492 -13.35 8.37 -12.38
C SER A 492 -13.56 9.45 -13.43
N SER A 493 -13.42 10.73 -13.04
CA SER A 493 -13.54 11.86 -13.97
C SER A 493 -12.44 11.84 -15.04
N MET A 494 -11.21 11.54 -14.65
CA MET A 494 -10.07 11.43 -15.58
C MET A 494 -10.31 10.30 -16.58
N LEU A 495 -10.69 9.11 -16.11
CA LEU A 495 -11.00 7.97 -16.97
C LEU A 495 -12.17 8.27 -17.92
N TYR A 496 -13.22 8.94 -17.42
CA TYR A 496 -14.35 9.35 -18.24
C TYR A 496 -13.92 10.32 -19.35
N GLN A 497 -13.07 11.31 -19.03
CA GLN A 497 -12.52 12.22 -20.02
C GLN A 497 -11.70 11.47 -21.07
N TYR A 498 -10.85 10.52 -20.65
CA TYR A 498 -10.04 9.72 -21.57
C TYR A 498 -10.87 8.90 -22.56
N VAL A 499 -12.00 8.37 -22.11
CA VAL A 499 -12.94 7.65 -22.98
C VAL A 499 -13.57 8.56 -24.04
N GLN A 500 -13.75 9.85 -23.74
CA GLN A 500 -14.38 10.84 -24.64
C GLN A 500 -13.39 11.58 -25.54
N LEU A 501 -12.09 11.38 -25.37
CA LEU A 501 -11.09 12.12 -26.12
C LEU A 501 -11.14 11.79 -27.61
N LYS A 502 -11.15 12.84 -28.45
CA LYS A 502 -10.89 12.70 -29.88
C LYS A 502 -9.49 12.12 -30.10
N ARG A 503 -9.35 11.29 -31.14
CA ARG A 503 -8.11 10.58 -31.48
C ARG A 503 -6.87 11.50 -31.59
N SER A 504 -7.03 12.73 -32.07
CA SER A 504 -5.93 13.70 -32.17
C SER A 504 -5.36 14.12 -30.81
N ASN A 505 -6.21 14.28 -29.79
CA ASN A 505 -5.79 14.61 -28.43
C ASN A 505 -5.30 13.38 -27.66
N ALA A 506 -5.75 12.17 -28.06
CA ALA A 506 -5.34 10.92 -27.44
C ALA A 506 -3.82 10.72 -27.52
N ILE A 507 -3.17 11.07 -28.65
CA ILE A 507 -1.71 10.90 -28.81
C ILE A 507 -0.94 11.72 -27.76
N LYS A 508 -1.31 12.98 -27.53
CA LYS A 508 -0.68 13.84 -26.50
C LYS A 508 -0.90 13.29 -25.09
N GLN A 509 -2.09 12.76 -24.81
CA GLN A 509 -2.38 12.17 -23.51
C GLN A 509 -1.63 10.85 -23.31
N ILE A 510 -1.52 10.03 -24.35
CA ILE A 510 -0.69 8.82 -24.35
C ILE A 510 0.76 9.17 -24.05
N SER A 511 1.33 10.21 -24.66
CA SER A 511 2.71 10.61 -24.37
C SER A 511 2.89 11.06 -22.92
N TYR A 512 1.93 11.79 -22.35
CA TYR A 512 1.98 12.17 -20.92
C TYR A 512 1.88 10.95 -20.00
N VAL A 513 0.99 10.02 -20.31
CA VAL A 513 0.85 8.77 -19.54
C VAL A 513 2.12 7.95 -19.62
N ILE A 514 2.74 7.82 -20.80
CA ILE A 514 4.02 7.10 -20.97
C ILE A 514 5.13 7.78 -20.15
N LEU A 515 5.27 9.10 -20.23
CA LEU A 515 6.28 9.84 -19.47
C LEU A 515 6.11 9.65 -17.96
N PHE A 516 4.87 9.80 -17.47
CA PHE A 516 4.54 9.59 -16.06
C PHE A 516 4.77 8.14 -15.62
N THR A 517 4.42 7.17 -16.48
CA THR A 517 4.67 5.74 -16.26
C THR A 517 6.16 5.47 -16.12
N SER A 518 6.98 6.00 -17.04
CA SER A 518 8.43 5.83 -17.01
C SER A 518 9.04 6.40 -15.73
N ALA A 519 8.56 7.55 -15.26
CA ALA A 519 9.03 8.17 -14.02
C ALA A 519 8.68 7.35 -12.76
N ILE A 520 7.47 6.77 -12.71
CA ILE A 520 7.08 5.91 -11.60
C ILE A 520 7.77 4.55 -11.68
N PHE A 521 7.95 4.01 -12.88
CA PHE A 521 8.64 2.74 -13.11
C PHE A 521 10.13 2.80 -12.72
N SER A 522 10.78 3.95 -12.92
CA SER A 522 12.18 4.15 -12.55
C SER A 522 12.39 4.31 -11.04
N LEU A 523 11.37 4.74 -10.29
CA LEU A 523 11.51 5.00 -8.85
C LEU A 523 11.93 3.76 -8.03
N PRO A 524 11.33 2.56 -8.18
CA PRO A 524 11.79 1.36 -7.49
C PRO A 524 13.18 0.92 -7.90
N ILE A 525 13.56 1.14 -9.17
CA ILE A 525 14.91 0.83 -9.66
C ILE A 525 15.91 1.72 -8.92
N ILE A 526 15.64 3.03 -8.83
CA ILE A 526 16.51 3.97 -8.11
C ILE A 526 16.61 3.60 -6.63
N ILE A 527 15.49 3.34 -5.95
CA ILE A 527 15.48 2.96 -4.53
C ILE A 527 16.27 1.66 -4.30
N TYR A 528 16.03 0.64 -5.13
CA TYR A 528 16.73 -0.64 -5.03
C TYR A 528 18.24 -0.48 -5.26
N THR A 529 18.66 0.29 -6.28
CA THR A 529 20.08 0.57 -6.52
C THR A 529 20.72 1.30 -5.35
N ILE A 530 20.06 2.30 -4.77
CA ILE A 530 20.57 3.01 -3.59
C ILE A 530 20.72 2.05 -2.40
N GLN A 531 19.76 1.16 -2.18
CA GLN A 531 19.83 0.16 -1.11
C GLN A 531 20.99 -0.81 -1.30
N GLU A 532 21.19 -1.33 -2.52
CA GLU A 532 22.35 -2.17 -2.85
C GLU A 532 23.68 -1.43 -2.61
N LEU A 533 23.76 -0.15 -2.99
CA LEU A 533 24.96 0.67 -2.74
C LEU A 533 25.23 0.84 -1.24
N ILE A 534 24.21 1.15 -0.44
CA ILE A 534 24.33 1.26 1.02
C ILE A 534 24.79 -0.07 1.63
N LEU A 535 24.19 -1.18 1.20
CA LEU A 535 24.54 -2.53 1.66
C LEU A 535 25.98 -2.90 1.31
N SER A 536 26.45 -2.53 0.12
CA SER A 536 27.83 -2.78 -0.31
C SER A 536 28.87 -2.00 0.48
N HIS A 537 28.49 -0.89 1.12
CA HIS A 537 29.40 -0.02 1.85
C HIS A 537 29.32 -0.20 3.38
N SER A 538 28.23 -0.75 3.89
CA SER A 538 28.00 -0.94 5.33
C SER A 538 28.18 -2.40 5.74
N GLN A 539 29.37 -2.74 6.23
CA GLN A 539 29.69 -4.10 6.71
C GLN A 539 28.75 -4.53 7.85
N ASN A 540 28.38 -3.62 8.76
CA ASN A 540 27.46 -3.91 9.86
C ASN A 540 26.08 -4.33 9.34
N LEU A 541 25.55 -3.62 8.34
CA LEU A 541 24.25 -3.93 7.76
C LEU A 541 24.29 -5.24 6.96
N GLN A 542 25.41 -5.52 6.28
CA GLN A 542 25.63 -6.79 5.61
C GLN A 542 25.66 -7.96 6.60
N ASN A 543 26.38 -7.82 7.72
CA ASN A 543 26.43 -8.83 8.78
C ASN A 543 25.03 -9.09 9.36
N GLN A 544 24.27 -8.03 9.64
CA GLN A 544 22.90 -8.13 10.12
C GLN A 544 21.97 -8.84 9.13
N LEU A 545 22.10 -8.57 7.82
CA LEU A 545 21.33 -9.30 6.81
C LEU A 545 21.70 -10.78 6.77
N VAL A 546 22.99 -11.11 6.81
CA VAL A 546 23.46 -12.51 6.82
C VAL A 546 22.93 -13.25 8.04
N GLU A 547 22.90 -12.61 9.21
CA GLU A 547 22.29 -13.14 10.42
C GLU A 547 20.79 -13.45 10.20
N TRP A 548 20.03 -12.49 9.67
CA TRP A 548 18.62 -12.71 9.36
C TRP A 548 18.41 -13.80 8.30
N GLU A 549 19.26 -13.90 7.28
CA GLU A 549 19.23 -14.98 6.28
C GLU A 549 19.39 -16.35 6.93
N ASN A 550 20.35 -16.49 7.84
CA ASN A 550 20.60 -17.74 8.56
C ASN A 550 19.40 -18.13 9.42
N ILE A 551 18.82 -17.19 10.17
CA ILE A 551 17.64 -17.44 11.01
C ILE A 551 16.44 -17.85 10.15
N ILE A 552 16.22 -17.16 9.02
CA ILE A 552 15.14 -17.50 8.10
C ILE A 552 15.37 -18.88 7.48
N GLN A 553 16.60 -19.21 7.07
CA GLN A 553 16.93 -20.50 6.49
C GLN A 553 16.73 -21.66 7.48
N GLN A 554 17.00 -21.43 8.76
CA GLN A 554 16.73 -22.40 9.82
C GLN A 554 15.22 -22.59 10.05
N LYS A 555 14.45 -21.50 10.08
CA LYS A 555 13.00 -21.55 10.38
C LYS A 555 12.13 -21.88 9.15
N CYS A 556 12.65 -21.73 7.94
CA CYS A 556 11.86 -21.80 6.71
C CYS A 556 12.50 -22.76 5.69
N SER A 557 11.77 -23.81 5.33
CA SER A 557 12.28 -24.88 4.44
C SER A 557 12.65 -24.44 3.01
N ASN A 558 12.20 -23.26 2.57
CA ASN A 558 12.31 -22.78 1.19
C ASN A 558 12.89 -21.36 1.12
N PHE A 559 14.04 -21.12 1.75
CA PHE A 559 14.74 -19.84 1.61
C PHE A 559 15.28 -19.66 0.20
N THR A 560 15.00 -18.51 -0.42
CA THR A 560 15.66 -18.11 -1.66
C THR A 560 16.00 -16.63 -1.57
N LYS A 561 17.26 -16.26 -1.85
CA LYS A 561 17.72 -14.86 -1.82
C LYS A 561 16.85 -13.92 -2.68
N MET A 562 16.36 -14.42 -3.81
CA MET A 562 15.46 -13.67 -4.70
C MET A 562 14.06 -13.39 -4.12
N GLN A 563 13.67 -14.06 -3.04
CA GLN A 563 12.40 -13.85 -2.34
C GLN A 563 12.57 -13.14 -1.00
N SER A 564 13.79 -12.73 -0.61
CA SER A 564 14.06 -12.05 0.64
C SER A 564 14.20 -10.53 0.52
N PHE A 565 13.94 -9.84 1.63
CA PHE A 565 14.23 -8.42 1.90
C PHE A 565 13.85 -7.46 0.76
N HIS A 566 14.80 -6.60 0.37
CA HIS A 566 14.66 -5.58 -0.67
C HIS A 566 14.53 -6.18 -2.07
N HIS A 567 15.08 -7.37 -2.36
CA HIS A 567 14.86 -8.04 -3.65
C HIS A 567 13.38 -8.34 -3.87
N LYS A 568 12.71 -8.89 -2.85
CA LYS A 568 11.28 -9.19 -2.91
C LYS A 568 10.42 -7.94 -3.00
N CYS A 569 10.72 -6.93 -2.19
CA CYS A 569 10.03 -5.64 -2.26
C CYS A 569 10.21 -5.02 -3.66
N PHE A 570 11.41 -5.01 -4.20
CA PHE A 570 11.65 -4.49 -5.55
C PHE A 570 10.83 -5.23 -6.62
N ILE A 571 10.81 -6.56 -6.61
CA ILE A 571 9.99 -7.35 -7.55
C ILE A 571 8.49 -7.05 -7.39
N ASP A 572 7.98 -6.98 -6.17
CA ASP A 572 6.55 -6.77 -5.91
C ASP A 572 6.08 -5.35 -6.26
N SER A 573 6.99 -4.38 -6.33
CA SER A 573 6.69 -3.02 -6.78
C SER A 573 6.22 -2.96 -8.25
N SER A 574 6.45 -4.03 -9.01
CA SER A 574 5.96 -4.19 -10.39
C SER A 574 4.43 -4.12 -10.51
N VAL A 575 3.68 -4.30 -9.41
CA VAL A 575 2.22 -4.14 -9.36
C VAL A 575 1.74 -2.79 -9.89
N VAL A 576 2.57 -1.75 -9.82
CA VAL A 576 2.23 -0.41 -10.33
C VAL A 576 1.91 -0.41 -11.83
N ALA A 577 2.39 -1.41 -12.58
CA ALA A 577 2.06 -1.67 -13.98
C ALA A 577 0.56 -1.76 -14.26
N ILE A 578 -0.23 -2.26 -13.30
CA ILE A 578 -1.69 -2.38 -13.47
C ILE A 578 -2.34 -1.00 -13.62
N GLY A 579 -1.79 0.00 -12.93
CA GLY A 579 -2.22 1.39 -12.99
C GLY A 579 -2.15 1.92 -14.43
N PHE A 580 -0.96 1.84 -14.99
CA PHE A 580 -0.66 2.39 -16.31
C PHE A 580 -1.34 1.64 -17.44
N SER A 581 -1.37 0.31 -17.35
CA SER A 581 -2.00 -0.52 -18.36
C SER A 581 -3.50 -0.31 -18.47
N ILE A 582 -4.20 -0.11 -17.35
CA ILE A 582 -5.62 0.28 -17.35
C ILE A 582 -5.79 1.62 -18.07
N VAL A 583 -5.04 2.66 -17.67
CA VAL A 583 -5.13 4.00 -18.29
C VAL A 583 -4.83 3.96 -19.79
N LEU A 584 -3.78 3.26 -20.20
CA LEU A 584 -3.43 3.11 -21.61
C LEU A 584 -4.49 2.31 -22.37
N GLY A 585 -5.04 1.26 -21.76
CA GLY A 585 -6.17 0.50 -22.31
C GLY A 585 -7.39 1.39 -22.55
N PHE A 586 -7.68 2.32 -21.64
CA PHE A 586 -8.74 3.31 -21.80
C PHE A 586 -8.49 4.28 -22.96
N LEU A 587 -7.25 4.78 -23.10
CA LEU A 587 -6.88 5.70 -24.19
C LEU A 587 -6.91 5.03 -25.58
N LEU A 588 -6.65 3.72 -25.63
CA LEU A 588 -6.60 2.96 -26.90
C LEU A 588 -7.89 2.24 -27.25
N THR A 589 -8.85 2.10 -26.31
CA THR A 589 -10.13 1.44 -26.58
C THR A 589 -11.16 2.43 -27.13
N SER A 590 -11.85 2.06 -28.21
CA SER A 590 -12.93 2.85 -28.80
C SER A 590 -14.32 2.53 -28.24
N ARG A 591 -14.40 1.68 -27.19
CA ARG A 591 -15.67 1.09 -26.70
C ARG A 591 -16.18 1.76 -25.41
N GLU A 592 -16.47 3.06 -25.50
CA GLU A 592 -17.02 3.88 -24.41
C GLU A 592 -18.22 3.24 -23.70
N ARG A 593 -19.18 2.72 -24.47
CA ARG A 593 -20.43 2.16 -23.96
C ARG A 593 -20.21 0.99 -23.00
N PHE A 594 -19.23 0.13 -23.30
CA PHE A 594 -18.92 -1.00 -22.43
C PHE A 594 -18.39 -0.54 -21.09
N LEU A 595 -17.46 0.41 -21.09
CA LEU A 595 -16.83 0.90 -19.87
C LEU A 595 -17.82 1.65 -18.97
N LYS A 596 -18.77 2.36 -19.57
CA LYS A 596 -19.87 3.04 -18.86
C LYS A 596 -20.93 2.08 -18.30
N GLY A 597 -20.89 0.79 -18.62
CA GLY A 597 -21.93 -0.15 -18.21
C GLY A 597 -23.23 -0.03 -19.01
N GLN A 598 -23.19 0.58 -20.21
CA GLN A 598 -24.36 0.75 -21.08
C GLN A 598 -24.61 -0.51 -21.94
N TYR A 599 -24.57 -1.68 -21.31
CA TYR A 599 -24.79 -2.97 -21.93
C TYR A 599 -25.60 -3.86 -20.98
N LYS A 600 -26.36 -4.79 -21.57
CA LYS A 600 -27.03 -5.88 -20.89
C LYS A 600 -26.20 -7.14 -21.10
N GLU A 601 -25.99 -7.88 -20.02
CA GLU A 601 -25.35 -9.18 -20.07
C GLU A 601 -26.37 -10.21 -20.57
N ILE A 602 -25.96 -11.10 -21.49
CA ILE A 602 -26.85 -12.17 -21.93
C ILE A 602 -26.89 -13.23 -20.82
N PRO A 603 -28.07 -13.55 -20.26
CA PRO A 603 -28.18 -14.54 -19.19
C PRO A 603 -27.78 -15.94 -19.68
N GLY A 604 -27.41 -16.80 -18.76
CA GLY A 604 -27.08 -18.20 -19.03
C GLY A 604 -25.72 -18.62 -18.48
N ILE A 605 -25.67 -19.82 -17.89
CA ILE A 605 -24.45 -20.38 -17.29
C ILE A 605 -23.32 -20.53 -18.32
N LYS A 606 -23.64 -20.90 -19.56
CA LYS A 606 -22.67 -21.00 -20.66
C LYS A 606 -22.00 -19.64 -20.94
N ASN A 607 -22.80 -18.58 -21.08
CA ASN A 607 -22.29 -17.22 -21.31
C ASN A 607 -21.49 -16.70 -20.12
N PHE A 608 -21.89 -17.05 -18.89
CA PHE A 608 -21.12 -16.75 -17.69
C PHE A 608 -19.74 -17.43 -17.72
N ILE A 609 -19.69 -18.74 -18.00
CA ILE A 609 -18.44 -19.50 -18.12
C ILE A 609 -17.54 -18.89 -19.20
N TYR A 610 -18.07 -18.59 -20.40
CA TYR A 610 -17.27 -17.98 -21.47
C TYR A 610 -16.67 -16.63 -21.07
N ARG A 611 -17.43 -15.77 -20.37
CA ARG A 611 -16.92 -14.49 -19.87
C ARG A 611 -15.78 -14.69 -18.88
N ILE A 612 -15.93 -15.62 -17.94
CA ILE A 612 -14.89 -15.96 -16.97
C ILE A 612 -13.65 -16.52 -17.70
N SER A 613 -13.82 -17.44 -18.64
CA SER A 613 -12.71 -18.01 -19.42
C SER A 613 -11.94 -16.95 -20.20
N ILE A 614 -12.62 -16.00 -20.86
CA ILE A 614 -11.97 -14.88 -21.56
C ILE A 614 -11.16 -14.02 -20.61
N ILE A 615 -11.71 -13.70 -19.43
CA ILE A 615 -11.02 -12.90 -18.42
C ILE A 615 -9.81 -13.67 -17.86
N LEU A 616 -9.97 -14.95 -17.52
CA LEU A 616 -8.89 -15.80 -17.04
C LEU A 616 -7.78 -15.95 -18.08
N LEU A 617 -8.12 -16.03 -19.37
CA LEU A 617 -7.15 -16.04 -20.47
C LEU A 617 -6.35 -14.72 -20.54
N CYS A 618 -6.98 -13.58 -20.27
CA CYS A 618 -6.26 -12.30 -20.21
C CYS A 618 -5.34 -12.24 -18.97
N CYS A 619 -5.82 -12.72 -17.82
CA CYS A 619 -5.06 -12.78 -16.57
C CYS A 619 -3.95 -13.84 -16.57
N SER A 620 -4.01 -14.86 -17.44
CA SER A 620 -2.96 -15.88 -17.54
C SER A 620 -1.63 -15.29 -18.01
N THR A 621 -1.63 -14.11 -18.63
CA THR A 621 -0.40 -13.40 -18.99
C THR A 621 0.48 -13.14 -17.76
N ILE A 622 -0.07 -12.81 -16.59
CA ILE A 622 0.74 -12.72 -15.35
C ILE A 622 1.44 -14.05 -15.06
N ALA A 623 0.71 -15.17 -15.12
CA ALA A 623 1.25 -16.48 -14.83
C ALA A 623 2.34 -16.88 -15.84
N ILE A 624 2.15 -16.58 -17.13
CA ILE A 624 3.16 -16.84 -18.17
C ILE A 624 4.44 -16.04 -17.86
N PHE A 625 4.32 -14.73 -17.61
CA PHE A 625 5.49 -13.90 -17.32
C PHE A 625 6.15 -14.21 -15.97
N TYR A 626 5.40 -14.71 -14.99
CA TYR A 626 5.91 -15.05 -13.67
C TYR A 626 6.55 -16.45 -13.61
N TYR A 627 5.94 -17.46 -14.22
CA TYR A 627 6.38 -18.86 -14.12
C TYR A 627 7.19 -19.34 -15.32
N VAL A 628 6.92 -18.84 -16.53
CA VAL A 628 7.54 -19.36 -17.77
C VAL A 628 8.79 -18.60 -18.15
N LEU A 629 8.83 -17.29 -17.92
CA LEU A 629 9.85 -16.43 -18.54
C LEU A 629 11.15 -16.22 -17.73
N PRO A 630 11.20 -16.41 -16.40
CA PRO A 630 12.51 -16.37 -15.75
C PRO A 630 12.70 -17.31 -14.54
N SER A 631 13.57 -18.32 -14.70
CA SER A 631 14.45 -18.83 -13.65
C SER A 631 15.68 -17.91 -13.46
N PHE A 632 15.55 -16.60 -13.72
CA PHE A 632 16.66 -15.67 -13.62
C PHE A 632 16.95 -15.33 -12.16
N ASN A 633 18.22 -15.42 -11.78
CA ASN A 633 18.75 -14.96 -10.49
C ASN A 633 19.00 -13.44 -10.47
N ASN A 634 18.46 -12.68 -11.43
CA ASN A 634 18.62 -11.25 -11.53
C ASN A 634 17.31 -10.52 -11.15
N PRO A 635 17.30 -9.68 -10.10
CA PRO A 635 16.11 -8.97 -9.63
C PRO A 635 15.54 -7.98 -10.64
N TYR A 636 16.39 -7.30 -11.41
CA TYR A 636 15.96 -6.33 -12.44
C TYR A 636 15.18 -7.02 -13.56
N LEU A 637 15.70 -8.13 -14.09
CA LEU A 637 15.00 -8.90 -15.12
C LEU A 637 13.66 -9.41 -14.60
N LYS A 638 13.64 -9.98 -13.38
CA LYS A 638 12.40 -10.50 -12.79
C LYS A 638 11.36 -9.40 -12.56
N TYR A 639 11.78 -8.22 -12.11
CA TYR A 639 10.95 -7.03 -12.00
C TYR A 639 10.38 -6.62 -13.37
N ILE A 640 11.20 -6.51 -14.42
CA ILE A 640 10.79 -6.12 -15.78
C ILE A 640 9.77 -7.11 -16.36
N TYR A 641 10.03 -8.43 -16.27
CA TYR A 641 9.11 -9.44 -16.79
C TYR A 641 7.78 -9.45 -16.04
N LEU A 642 7.81 -9.37 -14.70
CA LEU A 642 6.58 -9.30 -13.91
C LEU A 642 5.80 -8.02 -14.21
N PHE A 643 6.49 -6.88 -14.33
CA PHE A 643 5.91 -5.62 -14.76
C PHE A 643 5.21 -5.77 -16.11
N LEU A 644 5.87 -6.37 -17.11
CA LEU A 644 5.31 -6.58 -18.44
C LEU A 644 4.09 -7.51 -18.41
N GLY A 645 4.11 -8.57 -17.60
CA GLY A 645 2.97 -9.47 -17.43
C GLY A 645 1.75 -8.80 -16.81
N ILE A 646 1.96 -8.05 -15.72
CA ILE A 646 0.91 -7.28 -15.04
C ILE A 646 0.38 -6.17 -15.98
N PHE A 647 1.28 -5.49 -16.69
CA PHE A 647 0.92 -4.48 -17.68
C PHE A 647 0.05 -5.08 -18.79
N LEU A 648 0.46 -6.21 -19.37
CA LEU A 648 -0.31 -6.86 -20.43
C LEU A 648 -1.68 -7.29 -19.93
N THR A 649 -1.78 -7.84 -18.71
CA THR A 649 -3.08 -8.19 -18.11
C THR A 649 -4.02 -7.00 -18.01
N GLY A 650 -3.59 -5.90 -17.38
CA GLY A 650 -4.45 -4.73 -17.23
C GLY A 650 -4.86 -4.13 -18.58
N PHE A 651 -3.94 -4.13 -19.55
CA PHE A 651 -4.21 -3.64 -20.90
C PHE A 651 -5.24 -4.51 -21.62
N LEU A 652 -5.07 -5.84 -21.61
CA LEU A 652 -5.99 -6.77 -22.25
C LEU A 652 -7.39 -6.74 -21.61
N LEU A 653 -7.47 -6.60 -20.29
CA LEU A 653 -8.75 -6.48 -19.58
C LEU A 653 -9.57 -5.26 -20.04
N VAL A 654 -8.92 -4.15 -20.38
CA VAL A 654 -9.61 -2.92 -20.80
C VAL A 654 -9.78 -2.83 -22.33
N ALA A 655 -8.78 -3.27 -23.09
CA ALA A 655 -8.74 -3.10 -24.55
C ALA A 655 -9.30 -4.31 -25.32
N LEU A 656 -9.07 -5.54 -24.86
CA LEU A 656 -9.42 -6.77 -25.57
C LEU A 656 -10.74 -7.39 -25.10
N VAL A 657 -10.95 -7.52 -23.78
CA VAL A 657 -12.16 -8.15 -23.22
C VAL A 657 -13.46 -7.56 -23.78
N PRO A 658 -13.65 -6.22 -23.89
CA PRO A 658 -14.88 -5.67 -24.46
C PRO A 658 -15.14 -6.14 -25.90
N LYS A 659 -14.06 -6.22 -26.72
CA LYS A 659 -14.14 -6.67 -28.11
C LYS A 659 -14.52 -8.13 -28.22
N LEU A 660 -13.97 -8.97 -27.35
CA LEU A 660 -14.30 -10.39 -27.31
C LEU A 660 -15.74 -10.61 -26.83
N PHE A 661 -16.18 -9.87 -25.81
CA PHE A 661 -17.57 -9.98 -25.32
C PHE A 661 -18.58 -9.61 -26.40
N GLU A 662 -18.31 -8.58 -27.19
CA GLU A 662 -19.15 -8.21 -28.33
C GLU A 662 -19.08 -9.25 -29.46
N LYS A 663 -17.87 -9.68 -29.84
CA LYS A 663 -17.65 -10.67 -30.92
C LYS A 663 -18.36 -12.00 -30.66
N TYR A 664 -18.39 -12.45 -29.41
CA TYR A 664 -19.04 -13.70 -29.02
C TYR A 664 -20.48 -13.51 -28.53
N HIS A 665 -21.09 -12.34 -28.74
CA HIS A 665 -22.45 -12.03 -28.29
C HIS A 665 -22.68 -12.34 -26.80
N LEU A 666 -21.71 -12.05 -25.93
CA LEU A 666 -21.83 -12.23 -24.49
C LEU A 666 -22.50 -11.02 -23.82
N ILE A 667 -22.58 -9.90 -24.53
CA ILE A 667 -23.22 -8.66 -24.14
C ILE A 667 -24.03 -8.08 -25.31
N THR A 668 -25.05 -7.29 -25.00
CA THR A 668 -25.82 -6.50 -25.97
C THR A 668 -25.85 -5.05 -25.50
N PHE A 669 -25.55 -4.09 -26.37
CA PHE A 669 -25.63 -2.68 -26.00
C PHE A 669 -27.09 -2.22 -25.86
N ILE A 670 -27.38 -1.39 -24.86
CA ILE A 670 -28.76 -0.94 -24.57
C ILE A 670 -29.26 0.02 -25.65
N PHE A 671 -28.39 0.93 -26.13
CA PHE A 671 -28.82 2.00 -27.04
C PHE A 671 -29.37 1.52 -28.39
N PRO A 672 -28.76 0.53 -29.09
CA PRO A 672 -29.38 -0.06 -30.28
C PRO A 672 -30.77 -0.61 -30.00
N LEU A 673 -30.97 -1.23 -28.83
CA LEU A 673 -32.25 -1.80 -28.43
C LEU A 673 -33.30 -0.72 -28.18
N LEU A 674 -32.90 0.37 -27.53
CA LEU A 674 -33.76 1.52 -27.25
C LEU A 674 -34.09 2.29 -28.53
N GLN A 675 -33.11 2.43 -29.44
CA GLN A 675 -33.32 3.03 -30.75
C GLN A 675 -34.22 2.18 -31.64
N GLU A 676 -34.08 0.85 -31.61
CA GLU A 676 -34.93 -0.09 -32.32
C GLU A 676 -36.37 -0.02 -31.78
N GLN A 677 -36.54 -0.03 -30.45
CA GLN A 677 -37.86 0.16 -29.82
C GLN A 677 -38.48 1.52 -30.16
N LEU A 678 -37.69 2.60 -30.16
CA LEU A 678 -38.18 3.92 -30.57
C LEU A 678 -38.54 3.96 -32.05
N ASN A 679 -37.78 3.28 -32.91
CA ASN A 679 -38.09 3.18 -34.34
C ASN A 679 -39.36 2.36 -34.57
N ASP A 680 -39.56 1.25 -33.86
CA ASP A 680 -40.79 0.43 -33.92
C ASP A 680 -42.02 1.22 -33.45
N ILE A 681 -41.89 1.97 -32.34
CA ILE A 681 -42.93 2.89 -31.87
C ILE A 681 -43.19 3.99 -32.92
N SER A 682 -42.14 4.48 -33.59
CA SER A 682 -42.28 5.49 -34.64
C SER A 682 -42.90 4.95 -35.93
N GLN A 683 -42.79 3.65 -36.21
CA GLN A 683 -43.35 3.03 -37.42
C GLN A 683 -44.75 2.45 -37.19
N ASN A 684 -45.13 2.20 -35.95
CA ASN A 684 -46.46 1.71 -35.63
C ASN A 684 -47.47 2.87 -35.63
N ASP A 685 -48.03 3.15 -36.81
CA ASP A 685 -49.02 4.22 -37.01
C ASP A 685 -50.25 4.08 -36.11
N ASN A 686 -50.57 2.88 -35.64
CA ASN A 686 -51.61 2.66 -34.65
C ASN A 686 -51.25 3.27 -33.28
N ILE A 687 -49.99 3.21 -32.86
CA ILE A 687 -49.55 3.84 -31.60
C ILE A 687 -49.51 5.36 -31.77
N LYS A 688 -49.08 5.87 -32.94
CA LYS A 688 -49.20 7.30 -33.25
C LYS A 688 -50.65 7.77 -33.23
N GLN A 689 -51.56 7.01 -33.84
CA GLN A 689 -52.99 7.33 -33.82
C GLN A 689 -53.59 7.19 -32.42
N GLN A 690 -53.17 6.20 -31.63
CA GLN A 690 -53.65 6.01 -30.27
C GLN A 690 -53.15 7.12 -29.33
N ILE A 691 -51.88 7.51 -29.41
CA ILE A 691 -51.35 8.69 -28.69
C ILE A 691 -52.04 9.97 -29.18
N LYS A 692 -52.30 10.10 -30.47
CA LYS A 692 -52.99 11.28 -31.05
C LYS A 692 -54.48 11.32 -30.66
N ASN A 693 -55.13 10.17 -30.50
CA ASN A 693 -56.54 10.06 -30.10
C ASN A 693 -56.72 10.17 -28.58
N GLU A 694 -55.79 9.64 -27.78
CA GLU A 694 -55.79 9.77 -26.31
C GLU A 694 -55.41 11.19 -25.88
N SER A 695 -54.51 11.87 -26.59
CA SER A 695 -54.20 13.29 -26.36
C SER A 695 -55.31 14.25 -26.82
N PHE A 696 -56.22 13.82 -27.70
CA PHE A 696 -57.37 14.65 -28.14
C PHE A 696 -58.67 14.39 -27.38
N ASN A 697 -58.92 13.17 -26.88
CA ASN A 697 -60.23 12.80 -26.31
C ASN A 697 -60.29 12.82 -24.77
N SER A 698 -59.24 13.25 -24.08
CA SER A 698 -59.19 13.27 -22.61
C SER A 698 -58.92 14.64 -21.98
N TYR A 699 -59.24 15.73 -22.69
CA TYR A 699 -59.36 17.05 -22.08
C TYR A 699 -60.84 17.37 -21.79
N PRO A 700 -61.34 17.15 -20.57
CA PRO A 700 -62.47 17.91 -20.08
C PRO A 700 -62.07 19.39 -20.12
N SER A 701 -62.97 20.26 -20.54
CA SER A 701 -62.81 21.71 -20.42
C SER A 701 -62.56 22.09 -18.95
N PHE A 702 -61.28 22.24 -18.59
CA PHE A 702 -60.80 22.57 -17.25
C PHE A 702 -60.70 24.09 -17.10
N SER A 703 -61.69 24.68 -16.44
CA SER A 703 -61.67 26.08 -15.98
C SER A 703 -61.35 26.22 -14.49
N SER A 704 -60.95 25.17 -13.78
CA SER A 704 -60.45 25.27 -12.41
C SER A 704 -59.68 24.02 -12.02
N PHE A 705 -58.37 24.13 -11.76
CA PHE A 705 -57.60 23.32 -10.80
C PHE A 705 -56.11 23.67 -10.91
N GLN A 706 -55.59 24.34 -9.88
CA GLN A 706 -54.17 24.48 -9.62
C GLN A 706 -53.64 23.19 -8.96
N THR A 707 -53.12 22.24 -9.73
CA THR A 707 -52.16 21.21 -9.24
C THR A 707 -51.50 20.46 -10.41
N GLU A 708 -50.68 21.14 -11.23
CA GLU A 708 -49.98 20.52 -12.37
C GLU A 708 -48.64 19.83 -12.01
N ALA A 709 -48.17 19.92 -10.76
CA ALA A 709 -46.84 19.39 -10.40
C ALA A 709 -46.77 17.86 -10.20
N SER A 710 -47.90 17.15 -10.11
CA SER A 710 -47.91 15.71 -9.79
C SER A 710 -47.91 14.78 -11.02
N TYR A 711 -48.55 15.18 -12.12
CA TYR A 711 -48.76 14.28 -13.26
C TYR A 711 -47.58 14.26 -14.25
N SER A 712 -46.97 15.42 -14.51
CA SER A 712 -45.70 15.53 -15.24
C SER A 712 -44.60 14.66 -14.59
N ASN A 713 -44.57 14.59 -13.26
CA ASN A 713 -43.63 13.75 -12.53
C ASN A 713 -43.84 12.26 -12.75
N THR A 714 -45.04 11.79 -13.13
CA THR A 714 -45.32 10.36 -13.28
C THR A 714 -44.91 9.88 -14.67
N LEU A 715 -45.27 10.62 -15.72
CA LEU A 715 -44.83 10.32 -17.09
C LEU A 715 -43.31 10.46 -17.25
N THR A 716 -42.70 11.47 -16.61
CA THR A 716 -41.24 11.62 -16.59
C THR A 716 -40.57 10.50 -15.78
N LYS A 717 -41.20 10.03 -14.69
CA LYS A 717 -40.71 8.87 -13.93
C LYS A 717 -40.80 7.58 -14.73
N ASP A 718 -41.85 7.38 -15.51
CA ASP A 718 -42.03 6.17 -16.32
C ASP A 718 -41.10 6.17 -17.54
N LEU A 719 -40.87 7.33 -18.17
CA LEU A 719 -39.83 7.53 -19.19
C LEU A 719 -38.39 7.46 -18.65
N GLN A 720 -38.18 7.72 -17.37
CA GLN A 720 -36.89 7.50 -16.68
C GLN A 720 -36.72 6.06 -16.18
N LYS A 721 -37.81 5.30 -16.08
CA LYS A 721 -37.82 3.89 -15.65
C LYS A 721 -37.58 2.94 -16.83
N LEU A 722 -38.14 3.29 -17.99
CA LEU A 722 -37.78 2.76 -19.31
C LEU A 722 -36.36 3.21 -19.68
#